data_AF-A0A7Y1UH97-F1
#
_entry.id   AF-A0A7Y1UH97-F1
#
_cell.length_a   1.000
_cell.length_b   1.000
_cell.length_c   1.000
_cell.angle_alpha   90.00
_cell.angle_beta   90.00
_cell.angle_gamma   90.00
#
_symmetry.space_group_name_H-M   'P 1'
#
loop_
_entity.id
_entity.type
_entity.pdbx_description
1 polymer ?
#
loop_
_entity_poly.entity_id
_entity_poly.type
_entity_poly.pdbx_seq_one_letter_code
_entity_poly.pdbx_strand_id
1 'polypeptide(L)'
;MTSTIRIIGLCFLVLGLPAIPASGGTMSASPTAPAVDGFDIANYGTVTGTDKWWSENNTGAGSAKGQTFTNGPAAVELRAVSYQVTSTQQAQPTKTYVVRVGTVAGTDFTEIHSETFTQNFAWNGGEYMSWTFDNPPLLLGNTTYAVDIGMTSSTSAWQTGIPYINVTSNDYPGGQRYSSGQNGVGDSEMHPSTTSDRIFHLDLGVPSGSGIQFVAGNPADDSPEALIPPELLATFNQNLVPGTGDIIIRNLTDGGDTALPVGGPGISLSDNLLLIETAGLIDWNKSYAIRIEAGALEGESGDVFAGIADDTTWNFTTAAGDPLLLAIEDLKDHINGVITLTPTEIEERKGTIEAGKQRFDESAATIGAAFDLVSTYDAQFGPLFVSGSTVTSFNRGSVSDQDIHWVIYQVMQYIMDEIYSADTLADHEALLDGFTFGSSAHFPGSVAPPADPSNTHTATINGSFDETFGRDTQQWTLPARKPTGTYLAPGTIATVTVPPALVGAGYQVRVGAHSWDMSNRPPVKRLVRATLLYALDASTVKVASPYGGGIYIEVPIGADAGVVDVDITGAVRSPYFSAKSFHSTTASEWNSTERNHPAPWADFQTDKFMMQVSREWIYAMDGADAVQLMADWDAAMDAINDLMGFPRIRGKETMYIQTDLIFRSSVHAPGYPATNVNFNPNGSYNGYQNNYFIRGPQSGAGTEFHEQGHAYFFPKFGGETEANVNLPYVAVRNRAFGMDFDTAFRQSVGYGNFNNVTTDTLDNTAVLWMTSFNFAPREQPMGNWEKAYQPQGHARWVDYARLFGWEGLDAYWYSFMRDDANGTSYSNNTDSLLLRLCREGGVDIRPLFHFWGIHPQDPAALAADVAGEGLTPPVEIYDLLAHYKTLVPADNAAYQAWCQYWYGREPRISGFGVEREKTRQYDTTSYWQDNGWEYSGTDPAQADGEIYLEASAARVEDRVQELIDLYYPDGRPVPDNDFAAWIAGFDVGGATGFNDDPDGDGIGNGLENFFGTDPSAASKGITPGERSGNTFTFTHAQNADPATDVSAPAYAWSTDLVSYHADGATSGGTTVNFSVALDTPTTGTTTVTATIAGTVPATLYVNVSVSQAP
;
A
#
# COMPACT_ATOMS: atom_id res chain seq x y z
N MET A 1 -11.68 60.32 27.32
CA MET A 1 -11.94 61.45 26.41
C MET A 1 -12.60 60.88 25.19
N THR A 2 -13.89 61.17 25.05
CA THR A 2 -14.76 60.73 23.97
C THR A 2 -14.97 61.91 23.03
N SER A 3 -14.84 61.71 21.73
CA SER A 3 -15.41 62.58 20.71
C SER A 3 -15.61 61.81 19.41
N THR A 4 -16.74 62.11 18.78
CA THR A 4 -17.50 61.36 17.76
C THR A 4 -17.67 62.23 16.52
N ILE A 5 -17.65 61.66 15.31
CA ILE A 5 -18.28 62.18 14.06
C ILE A 5 -18.67 60.92 13.24
N ARG A 6 -19.93 60.48 13.17
CA ARG A 6 -21.09 60.88 12.33
C ARG A 6 -20.88 60.76 10.81
N ILE A 7 -21.42 59.69 10.21
CA ILE A 7 -21.87 59.63 8.80
C ILE A 7 -23.34 59.21 8.77
N ILE A 8 -24.04 59.81 7.82
CA ILE A 8 -25.49 60.01 7.71
C ILE A 8 -26.12 58.80 7.03
N GLY A 9 -27.03 58.11 7.73
CA GLY A 9 -27.95 57.15 7.11
C GLY A 9 -29.07 57.91 6.41
N LEU A 10 -29.05 57.92 5.07
CA LEU A 10 -30.13 58.43 4.24
C LEU A 10 -31.24 57.36 4.17
N CYS A 11 -32.40 57.64 4.78
CA CYS A 11 -33.59 56.79 4.66
C CYS A 11 -34.09 56.78 3.21
N PHE A 12 -34.04 55.62 2.54
CA PHE A 12 -34.96 55.34 1.44
C PHE A 12 -36.30 54.86 2.00
N LEU A 13 -37.34 55.64 1.67
CA LEU A 13 -38.73 55.38 1.95
C LEU A 13 -39.19 54.15 1.12
N VAL A 14 -39.24 52.97 1.73
CA VAL A 14 -39.89 51.81 1.12
C VAL A 14 -41.40 52.01 1.25
N LEU A 15 -42.03 52.35 0.13
CA LEU A 15 -43.49 52.30 -0.05
C LEU A 15 -43.94 50.84 0.08
N GLY A 16 -44.85 50.59 1.02
CA GLY A 16 -45.40 49.26 1.24
C GLY A 16 -46.12 48.72 0.01
N LEU A 17 -45.57 47.66 -0.56
CA LEU A 17 -46.27 46.73 -1.44
C LEU A 17 -46.85 45.58 -0.59
N PRO A 18 -48.02 45.03 -0.95
CA PRO A 18 -48.68 43.99 -0.18
C PRO A 18 -47.82 42.73 -0.17
N ALA A 19 -47.86 41.99 0.94
CA ALA A 19 -47.22 40.69 1.09
C ALA A 19 -47.64 39.75 -0.06
N ILE A 20 -46.66 39.39 -0.89
CA ILE A 20 -46.74 38.29 -1.85
C ILE A 20 -46.65 37.00 -1.01
N PRO A 21 -47.52 35.99 -1.23
CA PRO A 21 -47.35 34.71 -0.57
C PRO A 21 -46.03 34.08 -1.03
N ALA A 22 -45.21 33.59 -0.09
CA ALA A 22 -44.00 32.84 -0.41
C ALA A 22 -44.37 31.58 -1.21
N SER A 23 -44.02 31.54 -2.51
CA SER A 23 -43.69 30.26 -3.15
C SER A 23 -42.24 29.98 -2.81
N GLY A 24 -41.97 28.80 -2.26
CA GLY A 24 -40.60 28.32 -2.06
C GLY A 24 -40.26 27.38 -3.22
N GLY A 25 -38.97 27.34 -3.57
CA GLY A 25 -38.45 26.45 -4.60
C GLY A 25 -38.92 25.01 -4.49
N THR A 26 -38.84 24.29 -5.61
CA THR A 26 -39.35 22.91 -5.70
C THR A 26 -38.27 21.89 -5.39
N MET A 27 -38.67 20.73 -4.87
CA MET A 27 -37.77 19.60 -4.63
C MET A 27 -38.21 18.37 -5.42
N SER A 28 -37.25 17.56 -5.85
CA SER A 28 -37.49 16.26 -6.47
C SER A 28 -36.42 15.23 -6.08
N ALA A 29 -36.66 13.96 -6.41
CA ALA A 29 -35.65 12.90 -6.37
C ALA A 29 -35.68 12.04 -7.64
N SER A 30 -34.51 11.61 -8.08
CA SER A 30 -34.33 10.81 -9.30
C SER A 30 -33.29 9.70 -9.09
N PRO A 31 -33.53 8.46 -9.59
CA PRO A 31 -32.51 7.41 -9.61
C PRO A 31 -31.42 7.64 -10.67
N THR A 32 -31.67 8.56 -11.62
CA THR A 32 -30.70 8.93 -12.65
C THR A 32 -30.00 10.22 -12.23
N ALA A 33 -28.67 10.23 -12.33
CA ALA A 33 -27.88 11.44 -12.13
C ALA A 33 -28.36 12.55 -13.09
N PRO A 34 -28.42 13.80 -12.64
CA PRO A 34 -28.60 14.93 -13.55
C PRO A 34 -27.59 14.88 -14.71
N ALA A 35 -27.99 15.36 -15.89
CA ALA A 35 -27.03 15.53 -16.98
C ALA A 35 -26.05 16.65 -16.61
N VAL A 36 -24.82 16.55 -17.08
CA VAL A 36 -23.83 17.64 -16.99
C VAL A 36 -23.77 18.25 -18.38
N ASP A 37 -24.40 19.40 -18.55
CA ASP A 37 -24.39 20.16 -19.80
C ASP A 37 -24.16 21.66 -19.56
N GLY A 38 -23.87 22.40 -20.65
CA GLY A 38 -23.66 23.85 -20.57
C GLY A 38 -22.62 24.28 -19.54
N PHE A 39 -23.07 25.00 -18.51
CA PHE A 39 -22.23 25.54 -17.43
C PHE A 39 -22.22 24.66 -16.17
N ASP A 40 -22.88 23.51 -16.19
CA ASP A 40 -23.07 22.66 -15.01
C ASP A 40 -21.75 22.22 -14.39
N ILE A 41 -21.76 22.10 -13.06
CA ILE A 41 -20.64 21.59 -12.27
C ILE A 41 -21.10 20.35 -11.53
N ALA A 42 -20.36 19.25 -11.62
CA ALA A 42 -20.68 18.02 -10.92
C ALA A 42 -19.46 17.27 -10.41
N ASN A 43 -19.65 16.54 -9.32
CA ASN A 43 -18.76 15.47 -8.88
C ASN A 43 -19.55 14.18 -8.76
N TYR A 44 -19.28 13.22 -9.65
CA TYR A 44 -19.86 11.88 -9.65
C TYR A 44 -18.81 10.78 -9.39
N GLY A 45 -17.76 11.14 -8.63
CA GLY A 45 -16.67 10.23 -8.28
C GLY A 45 -17.10 9.00 -7.46
N THR A 46 -16.12 8.14 -7.16
CA THR A 46 -16.37 6.89 -6.43
C THR A 46 -16.75 7.18 -4.98
N VAL A 47 -17.84 6.59 -4.48
CA VAL A 47 -18.25 6.72 -3.08
C VAL A 47 -17.20 6.10 -2.17
N THR A 48 -16.58 6.90 -1.31
CA THR A 48 -15.58 6.45 -0.31
C THR A 48 -16.10 6.56 1.11
N GLY A 49 -17.24 7.24 1.32
CA GLY A 49 -17.86 7.37 2.62
C GLY A 49 -19.23 8.02 2.56
N THR A 50 -19.74 8.39 3.74
CA THR A 50 -21.05 9.03 3.89
C THR A 50 -21.01 10.13 4.94
N ASP A 51 -21.78 11.22 4.74
CA ASP A 51 -21.95 12.30 5.70
C ASP A 51 -23.42 12.38 6.18
N LYS A 52 -23.62 12.39 7.50
CA LYS A 52 -24.96 12.36 8.12
C LYS A 52 -25.57 13.76 8.16
N TRP A 53 -26.83 13.87 7.75
CA TRP A 53 -27.54 15.13 7.66
C TRP A 53 -28.62 15.32 8.75
N TRP A 54 -28.21 15.56 10.01
CA TRP A 54 -29.12 15.73 11.16
C TRP A 54 -28.53 16.49 12.36
N SER A 55 -29.32 17.28 13.11
CA SER A 55 -28.88 17.88 14.38
C SER A 55 -28.86 16.92 15.58
N GLU A 56 -27.69 16.37 15.92
CA GLU A 56 -27.51 15.72 17.22
C GLU A 56 -27.12 16.73 18.31
N ASN A 57 -27.68 16.49 19.49
CA ASN A 57 -27.43 17.16 20.77
C ASN A 57 -26.01 17.75 20.92
N ASN A 58 -25.88 19.08 20.73
CA ASN A 58 -24.82 19.96 21.25
C ASN A 58 -23.35 19.50 21.12
N THR A 59 -22.99 18.76 20.06
CA THR A 59 -21.60 18.35 19.78
C THR A 59 -21.12 18.66 18.36
N GLY A 60 -21.86 19.48 17.58
CA GLY A 60 -21.47 19.88 16.22
C GLY A 60 -22.05 19.02 15.08
N ALA A 61 -22.84 17.98 15.40
CA ALA A 61 -23.43 17.10 14.39
C ALA A 61 -24.55 17.73 13.54
N GLY A 62 -25.11 18.87 13.96
CA GLY A 62 -26.25 19.54 13.32
C GLY A 62 -25.96 20.71 12.41
N SER A 63 -24.79 20.77 11.81
CA SER A 63 -24.43 21.82 10.88
C SER A 63 -25.15 21.72 9.55
N ALA A 64 -25.35 22.86 8.89
CA ALA A 64 -25.64 22.87 7.47
C ALA A 64 -24.46 22.23 6.72
N LYS A 65 -24.80 21.54 5.63
CA LYS A 65 -23.88 20.68 4.90
C LYS A 65 -23.65 21.29 3.54
N GLY A 66 -22.40 21.64 3.24
CA GLY A 66 -22.09 22.38 2.04
C GLY A 66 -20.90 21.86 1.25
N GLN A 67 -20.74 22.44 0.08
CA GLN A 67 -19.67 22.24 -0.88
C GLN A 67 -19.31 23.60 -1.48
N THR A 68 -18.03 23.92 -1.56
CA THR A 68 -17.54 25.07 -2.32
C THR A 68 -17.28 24.71 -3.78
N PHE A 69 -17.41 25.69 -4.66
CA PHE A 69 -17.17 25.57 -6.09
C PHE A 69 -16.79 26.94 -6.66
N THR A 70 -16.05 26.96 -7.77
CA THR A 70 -15.77 28.16 -8.53
C THR A 70 -16.43 28.00 -9.89
N ASN A 71 -17.30 28.95 -10.26
CA ASN A 71 -17.90 28.94 -11.59
C ASN A 71 -16.94 29.49 -12.64
N GLY A 72 -17.21 29.17 -13.91
CA GLY A 72 -16.43 29.68 -15.04
C GLY A 72 -16.47 31.20 -15.18
N PRO A 73 -15.84 31.75 -16.23
CA PRO A 73 -15.65 33.19 -16.36
C PRO A 73 -16.93 33.97 -16.70
N ALA A 74 -17.99 33.28 -17.11
CA ALA A 74 -19.32 33.85 -17.36
C ALA A 74 -20.16 33.95 -16.09
N ALA A 75 -21.00 34.98 -16.01
CA ALA A 75 -22.04 35.03 -15.00
C ALA A 75 -23.17 34.05 -15.34
N VAL A 76 -23.64 33.30 -14.34
CA VAL A 76 -24.62 32.22 -14.52
C VAL A 76 -25.68 32.27 -13.44
N GLU A 77 -26.88 31.79 -13.75
CA GLU A 77 -27.91 31.55 -12.73
C GLU A 77 -27.76 30.14 -12.18
N LEU A 78 -27.76 30.00 -10.84
CA LEU A 78 -27.86 28.70 -10.18
C LEU A 78 -29.32 28.29 -10.08
N ARG A 79 -29.75 27.40 -10.98
CA ARG A 79 -31.14 26.99 -11.11
C ARG A 79 -31.49 25.86 -10.15
N ALA A 80 -30.58 24.91 -9.95
CA ALA A 80 -30.79 23.82 -9.01
C ALA A 80 -29.48 23.29 -8.41
N VAL A 81 -29.60 22.68 -7.24
CA VAL A 81 -28.51 21.98 -6.55
C VAL A 81 -28.97 20.55 -6.30
N SER A 82 -28.10 19.58 -6.53
CA SER A 82 -28.39 18.16 -6.32
C SER A 82 -27.32 17.47 -5.48
N TYR A 83 -27.73 16.60 -4.57
CA TYR A 83 -26.84 15.71 -3.82
C TYR A 83 -27.33 14.26 -3.88
N GLN A 84 -26.40 13.30 -3.95
CA GLN A 84 -26.77 11.88 -3.93
C GLN A 84 -26.88 11.33 -2.50
N VAL A 85 -28.01 10.68 -2.20
CA VAL A 85 -28.19 9.97 -0.92
C VAL A 85 -27.61 8.55 -0.96
N THR A 86 -27.25 8.00 0.20
CA THR A 86 -26.73 6.62 0.33
C THR A 86 -27.73 5.57 -0.18
N SER A 87 -27.23 4.44 -0.67
CA SER A 87 -28.05 3.33 -1.18
C SER A 87 -28.89 2.60 -0.11
N THR A 88 -28.61 2.82 1.17
CA THR A 88 -29.18 2.02 2.27
C THR A 88 -30.35 2.69 2.98
N GLN A 89 -30.66 3.94 2.64
CA GLN A 89 -31.64 4.75 3.36
C GLN A 89 -32.79 5.19 2.45
N GLN A 90 -33.94 5.47 3.08
CA GLN A 90 -35.11 6.05 2.42
C GLN A 90 -35.71 7.08 3.37
N ALA A 91 -36.27 8.18 2.87
CA ALA A 91 -37.03 9.11 3.70
C ALA A 91 -38.52 9.08 3.41
N GLN A 92 -39.27 9.33 4.48
CA GLN A 92 -40.67 9.65 4.44
C GLN A 92 -40.87 11.14 4.08
N PRO A 93 -41.99 11.49 3.42
CA PRO A 93 -42.30 12.87 3.09
C PRO A 93 -42.53 13.74 4.33
N THR A 94 -42.44 15.06 4.13
CA THR A 94 -42.57 16.17 5.09
C THR A 94 -41.30 16.50 5.88
N LYS A 95 -40.36 17.12 5.18
CA LYS A 95 -39.16 17.78 5.74
C LYS A 95 -39.03 19.18 5.18
N THR A 96 -38.45 20.09 5.96
CA THR A 96 -38.15 21.46 5.52
C THR A 96 -36.65 21.65 5.46
N TYR A 97 -36.16 22.17 4.35
CA TYR A 97 -34.76 22.51 4.13
C TYR A 97 -34.62 24.00 3.85
N VAL A 98 -33.48 24.57 4.24
CA VAL A 98 -33.02 25.89 3.80
C VAL A 98 -31.77 25.65 2.97
N VAL A 99 -31.75 26.18 1.75
CA VAL A 99 -30.58 26.18 0.87
C VAL A 99 -30.04 27.60 0.85
N ARG A 100 -28.75 27.75 1.12
CA ARG A 100 -28.06 29.05 1.12
C ARG A 100 -26.93 29.02 0.11
N VAL A 101 -26.76 30.14 -0.57
CA VAL A 101 -25.69 30.36 -1.54
C VAL A 101 -24.92 31.60 -1.10
N GLY A 102 -23.60 31.54 -1.09
CA GLY A 102 -22.77 32.62 -0.59
C GLY A 102 -21.39 32.67 -1.23
N THR A 103 -20.75 33.83 -1.22
CA THR A 103 -19.34 33.98 -1.62
C THR A 103 -18.41 33.51 -0.51
N VAL A 104 -17.23 33.04 -0.89
CA VAL A 104 -16.22 32.50 0.02
C VAL A 104 -14.97 33.36 0.05
N ALA A 105 -14.48 33.68 1.24
CA ALA A 105 -13.16 34.24 1.47
C ALA A 105 -12.46 33.50 2.62
N GLY A 106 -11.53 32.60 2.31
CA GLY A 106 -10.96 31.69 3.31
C GLY A 106 -12.04 30.80 3.92
N THR A 107 -12.29 30.94 5.22
CA THR A 107 -13.39 30.25 5.93
C THR A 107 -14.65 31.09 6.06
N ASP A 108 -14.65 32.34 5.60
CA ASP A 108 -15.81 33.22 5.73
C ASP A 108 -16.83 32.95 4.63
N PHE A 109 -18.09 32.79 5.04
CA PHE A 109 -19.26 32.62 4.18
C PHE A 109 -20.12 33.88 4.23
N THR A 110 -20.28 34.55 3.08
CA THR A 110 -21.20 35.69 2.94
C THR A 110 -22.40 35.28 2.12
N GLU A 111 -23.55 35.11 2.79
CA GLU A 111 -24.82 34.74 2.15
C GLU A 111 -25.25 35.80 1.12
N ILE A 112 -25.50 35.36 -0.11
CA ILE A 112 -26.06 36.19 -1.18
C ILE A 112 -27.50 35.80 -1.53
N HIS A 113 -27.90 34.56 -1.21
CA HIS A 113 -29.23 34.05 -1.47
C HIS A 113 -29.63 32.94 -0.50
N SER A 114 -30.93 32.83 -0.22
CA SER A 114 -31.48 31.78 0.63
C SER A 114 -32.93 31.49 0.26
N GLU A 115 -33.26 30.20 0.11
CA GLU A 115 -34.62 29.73 -0.13
C GLU A 115 -34.99 28.55 0.77
N THR A 116 -36.28 28.46 1.11
CA THR A 116 -36.83 27.37 1.93
C THR A 116 -37.63 26.43 1.06
N PHE A 117 -37.38 25.13 1.25
CA PHE A 117 -37.92 24.05 0.45
C PHE A 117 -38.66 23.05 1.31
N THR A 118 -39.78 22.52 0.82
CA THR A 118 -40.53 21.47 1.52
C THR A 118 -40.53 20.18 0.71
N GLN A 119 -39.97 19.12 1.28
CA GLN A 119 -40.03 17.77 0.72
C GLN A 119 -41.42 17.18 0.95
N ASN A 120 -42.17 16.95 -0.12
CA ASN A 120 -43.53 16.38 -0.10
C ASN A 120 -43.59 14.95 -0.69
N PHE A 121 -42.43 14.37 -0.99
CA PHE A 121 -42.28 13.05 -1.61
C PHE A 121 -41.34 12.16 -0.79
N ALA A 122 -41.41 10.84 -1.01
CA ALA A 122 -40.42 9.89 -0.50
C ALA A 122 -39.30 9.72 -1.54
N TRP A 123 -38.08 9.46 -1.06
CA TRP A 123 -36.95 9.09 -1.91
C TRP A 123 -36.38 7.74 -1.47
N ASN A 124 -35.80 7.02 -2.42
CA ASN A 124 -35.09 5.75 -2.20
C ASN A 124 -33.58 5.97 -2.09
N GLY A 125 -32.88 4.95 -1.59
CA GLY A 125 -31.44 5.01 -1.47
C GLY A 125 -30.76 5.04 -2.84
N GLY A 126 -29.71 5.85 -2.96
CA GLY A 126 -28.96 6.03 -4.21
C GLY A 126 -29.53 7.08 -5.16
N GLU A 127 -30.68 7.68 -4.84
CA GLU A 127 -31.28 8.75 -5.64
C GLU A 127 -30.56 10.10 -5.45
N TYR A 128 -30.67 10.97 -6.45
CA TYR A 128 -30.25 12.36 -6.38
C TYR A 128 -31.41 13.21 -5.90
N MET A 129 -31.24 13.89 -4.77
CA MET A 129 -32.18 14.89 -4.28
C MET A 129 -31.82 16.24 -4.89
N SER A 130 -32.78 16.87 -5.56
CA SER A 130 -32.59 18.16 -6.22
C SER A 130 -33.48 19.25 -5.61
N TRP A 131 -32.90 20.43 -5.42
CA TRP A 131 -33.56 21.67 -4.99
C TRP A 131 -33.51 22.67 -6.13
N THR A 132 -34.65 22.96 -6.76
CA THR A 132 -34.77 23.91 -7.88
C THR A 132 -35.29 25.24 -7.36
N PHE A 133 -34.47 26.29 -7.46
CA PHE A 133 -34.78 27.62 -6.95
C PHE A 133 -35.97 28.25 -7.70
N ASP A 134 -36.86 28.90 -6.96
CA ASP A 134 -37.93 29.72 -7.56
C ASP A 134 -37.36 31.06 -8.06
N ASN A 135 -36.33 31.58 -7.39
CA ASN A 135 -35.58 32.76 -7.80
C ASN A 135 -34.09 32.39 -7.88
N PRO A 136 -33.63 31.84 -9.02
CA PRO A 136 -32.23 31.45 -9.21
C PRO A 136 -31.29 32.63 -8.92
N PRO A 137 -30.32 32.50 -7.99
CA PRO A 137 -29.35 33.56 -7.75
C PRO A 137 -28.35 33.67 -8.91
N LEU A 138 -28.00 34.90 -9.26
CA LEU A 138 -26.93 35.20 -10.20
C LEU A 138 -25.57 35.03 -9.51
N LEU A 139 -24.71 34.22 -10.12
CA LEU A 139 -23.33 33.99 -9.73
C LEU A 139 -22.42 34.72 -10.72
N LEU A 140 -21.54 35.57 -10.22
CA LEU A 140 -20.55 36.29 -11.03
C LEU A 140 -19.44 35.34 -11.46
N GLY A 141 -18.85 35.55 -12.63
CA GLY A 141 -17.80 34.68 -13.14
C GLY A 141 -16.53 34.69 -12.28
N ASN A 142 -15.74 33.62 -12.38
CA ASN A 142 -14.46 33.44 -11.67
C ASN A 142 -14.55 33.69 -10.15
N THR A 143 -15.71 33.44 -9.55
CA THR A 143 -15.94 33.70 -8.13
C THR A 143 -16.14 32.39 -7.39
N THR A 144 -15.45 32.22 -6.27
CA THR A 144 -15.65 31.05 -5.42
C THR A 144 -16.91 31.24 -4.59
N TYR A 145 -17.87 30.35 -4.82
CA TYR A 145 -19.12 30.25 -4.11
C TYR A 145 -19.15 29.02 -3.23
N ALA A 146 -20.11 29.02 -2.34
CA ALA A 146 -20.46 27.88 -1.52
C ALA A 146 -21.97 27.73 -1.51
N VAL A 147 -22.42 26.47 -1.56
CA VAL A 147 -23.79 26.12 -1.28
C VAL A 147 -23.83 25.24 -0.04
N ASP A 148 -24.61 25.64 0.96
CA ASP A 148 -24.98 24.73 2.05
C ASP A 148 -26.48 24.55 2.14
N ILE A 149 -26.83 23.36 2.61
CA ILE A 149 -28.21 22.97 2.78
C ILE A 149 -28.37 22.48 4.23
N GLY A 150 -29.38 23.02 4.90
CA GLY A 150 -29.68 22.74 6.29
C GLY A 150 -31.12 22.24 6.44
N MET A 151 -31.34 21.14 7.15
CA MET A 151 -32.68 20.65 7.43
C MET A 151 -33.21 21.27 8.73
N THR A 152 -34.27 22.08 8.62
CA THR A 152 -34.81 22.88 9.74
C THR A 152 -36.00 22.23 10.44
N SER A 153 -36.71 21.31 9.77
CA SER A 153 -37.81 20.55 10.40
C SER A 153 -38.05 19.18 9.74
N SER A 154 -38.61 18.23 10.50
CA SER A 154 -38.98 16.88 10.02
C SER A 154 -40.17 16.36 10.84
N THR A 155 -41.14 15.71 10.20
CA THR A 155 -42.25 15.02 10.89
C THR A 155 -41.94 13.56 11.24
N SER A 156 -40.85 13.00 10.71
CA SER A 156 -40.40 11.63 10.98
C SER A 156 -39.67 11.53 12.33
N ALA A 157 -39.86 10.42 13.06
CA ALA A 157 -39.22 10.18 14.37
C ALA A 157 -37.70 9.96 14.27
N TRP A 158 -37.00 10.17 15.39
CA TRP A 158 -35.56 9.92 15.55
C TRP A 158 -35.21 8.49 15.07
N GLN A 159 -34.27 8.38 14.13
CA GLN A 159 -33.81 7.16 13.43
C GLN A 159 -34.56 6.71 12.16
N THR A 160 -35.69 7.32 11.78
CA THR A 160 -36.38 6.96 10.53
C THR A 160 -36.37 8.10 9.52
N GLY A 161 -35.71 7.90 8.37
CA GLY A 161 -35.73 8.83 7.24
C GLY A 161 -34.80 10.04 7.33
N ILE A 162 -33.62 9.91 7.94
CA ILE A 162 -32.58 10.95 7.94
C ILE A 162 -31.73 10.78 6.67
N PRO A 163 -31.44 11.85 5.90
CA PRO A 163 -30.54 11.75 4.75
C PRO A 163 -29.09 11.52 5.18
N TYR A 164 -28.41 10.59 4.52
CA TYR A 164 -26.96 10.50 4.50
C TYR A 164 -26.53 10.76 3.06
N ILE A 165 -25.53 11.62 2.87
CA ILE A 165 -25.02 12.02 1.56
C ILE A 165 -23.74 11.28 1.27
N ASN A 166 -23.62 10.75 0.06
CA ASN A 166 -22.40 10.09 -0.39
C ASN A 166 -21.27 11.11 -0.52
N VAL A 167 -20.09 10.72 -0.09
CA VAL A 167 -18.86 11.49 -0.29
C VAL A 167 -17.85 10.65 -1.06
N THR A 168 -17.01 11.34 -1.82
CA THR A 168 -15.89 10.78 -2.57
C THR A 168 -14.60 11.06 -1.82
N SER A 169 -13.46 10.62 -2.38
CA SER A 169 -12.17 11.22 -1.99
C SER A 169 -12.16 12.70 -2.40
N ASN A 170 -11.06 13.42 -2.16
CA ASN A 170 -10.93 14.83 -2.58
C ASN A 170 -10.76 14.92 -4.12
N ASP A 171 -11.82 14.53 -4.82
CA ASP A 171 -11.86 14.23 -6.25
C ASP A 171 -12.34 15.43 -7.07
N TYR A 172 -12.83 16.52 -6.43
CA TYR A 172 -13.23 17.75 -7.09
C TYR A 172 -12.17 18.87 -6.86
N PRO A 173 -11.29 19.13 -7.84
CA PRO A 173 -10.25 20.15 -7.72
C PRO A 173 -10.85 21.54 -7.49
N GLY A 174 -10.27 22.30 -6.56
CA GLY A 174 -10.67 23.69 -6.28
C GLY A 174 -11.92 23.84 -5.39
N GLY A 175 -12.59 22.75 -5.02
CA GLY A 175 -13.67 22.78 -4.03
C GLY A 175 -13.31 22.09 -2.72
N GLN A 176 -14.13 22.35 -1.70
CA GLN A 176 -14.05 21.71 -0.40
C GLN A 176 -15.44 21.44 0.14
N ARG A 177 -15.66 20.21 0.61
CA ARG A 177 -16.79 19.92 1.49
C ARG A 177 -16.62 20.68 2.80
N TYR A 178 -17.70 21.25 3.32
CA TYR A 178 -17.68 21.89 4.63
C TYR A 178 -18.96 21.64 5.43
N SER A 179 -18.88 22.07 6.68
CA SER A 179 -20.02 22.28 7.55
C SER A 179 -20.03 23.68 8.12
N SER A 180 -21.21 24.25 8.37
CA SER A 180 -21.38 25.59 8.98
C SER A 180 -22.54 25.57 9.99
N GLY A 181 -22.47 26.45 10.99
CA GLY A 181 -23.53 26.65 11.97
C GLY A 181 -23.99 25.43 12.78
N GLN A 182 -25.19 25.53 13.37
CA GLN A 182 -25.77 24.56 14.29
C GLN A 182 -27.30 24.45 14.08
N ASN A 183 -27.90 23.35 14.53
CA ASN A 183 -29.35 23.09 14.49
C ASN A 183 -30.00 23.14 13.10
N GLY A 184 -29.28 22.71 12.08
CA GLY A 184 -29.76 22.65 10.70
C GLY A 184 -29.77 24.01 10.01
N VAL A 185 -29.08 25.00 10.56
CA VAL A 185 -28.92 26.33 9.99
C VAL A 185 -27.44 26.67 9.98
N GLY A 186 -26.91 27.02 8.81
CA GLY A 186 -25.52 27.45 8.70
C GLY A 186 -25.34 28.90 9.18
N ASP A 187 -24.11 29.29 9.47
CA ASP A 187 -23.72 30.66 9.85
C ASP A 187 -22.71 31.23 8.84
N SER A 188 -21.93 32.25 9.24
CA SER A 188 -20.94 32.92 8.41
C SER A 188 -19.55 32.29 8.46
N GLU A 189 -19.35 31.20 9.22
CA GLU A 189 -18.05 30.54 9.36
C GLU A 189 -18.14 29.10 8.83
N MET A 190 -17.25 28.76 7.90
CA MET A 190 -17.14 27.42 7.34
C MET A 190 -16.09 26.62 8.08
N HIS A 191 -16.39 25.34 8.30
CA HIS A 191 -15.45 24.33 8.79
C HIS A 191 -15.18 23.33 7.67
N PRO A 192 -14.19 23.60 6.79
CA PRO A 192 -13.89 22.76 5.62
C PRO A 192 -13.18 21.45 5.99
N SER A 193 -13.36 20.44 5.14
CA SER A 193 -12.63 19.17 5.15
C SER A 193 -11.80 19.06 3.87
N THR A 194 -10.52 18.72 4.01
CA THR A 194 -9.57 18.61 2.88
C THR A 194 -9.39 17.16 2.39
N THR A 195 -10.20 16.23 2.88
CA THR A 195 -10.01 14.78 2.64
C THR A 195 -11.07 14.13 1.78
N SER A 196 -12.15 14.85 1.44
CA SER A 196 -13.32 14.29 0.77
C SER A 196 -14.21 15.37 0.17
N ASP A 197 -14.83 15.11 -0.97
CA ASP A 197 -15.90 15.93 -1.56
C ASP A 197 -17.27 15.25 -1.47
N ARG A 198 -18.35 16.00 -1.68
CA ARG A 198 -19.71 15.42 -1.82
C ARG A 198 -19.91 14.90 -3.24
N ILE A 199 -20.80 13.93 -3.43
CA ILE A 199 -21.38 13.67 -4.76
C ILE A 199 -22.47 14.71 -4.99
N PHE A 200 -22.22 15.66 -5.90
CA PHE A 200 -23.09 16.81 -6.14
C PHE A 200 -23.22 17.16 -7.61
N HIS A 201 -24.25 17.95 -7.92
CA HIS A 201 -24.44 18.62 -9.21
C HIS A 201 -25.07 20.00 -9.01
N LEU A 202 -24.64 20.97 -9.80
CA LEU A 202 -25.15 22.33 -9.86
C LEU A 202 -25.66 22.57 -11.28
N ASP A 203 -26.97 22.81 -11.41
CA ASP A 203 -27.61 23.22 -12.67
C ASP A 203 -27.37 24.72 -12.85
N LEU A 204 -26.46 25.06 -13.77
CA LEU A 204 -26.02 26.41 -14.06
C LEU A 204 -26.45 26.78 -15.48
N GLY A 205 -27.09 27.94 -15.62
CA GLY A 205 -27.60 28.36 -16.93
C GLY A 205 -27.38 29.82 -17.25
N VAL A 206 -27.61 30.16 -18.52
CA VAL A 206 -27.65 31.53 -19.01
C VAL A 206 -28.67 32.34 -18.19
N PRO A 207 -28.32 33.57 -17.74
CA PRO A 207 -29.23 34.42 -16.99
C PRO A 207 -30.54 34.71 -17.73
N SER A 208 -31.64 34.79 -16.99
CA SER A 208 -32.98 34.97 -17.54
C SER A 208 -33.37 36.46 -17.62
N GLY A 209 -34.16 36.85 -18.63
CA GLY A 209 -34.69 38.21 -18.74
C GLY A 209 -35.45 38.48 -20.03
N SER A 210 -36.13 39.63 -20.11
CA SER A 210 -36.87 40.05 -21.31
C SER A 210 -36.08 41.07 -22.13
N GLY A 211 -35.95 40.81 -23.43
CA GLY A 211 -35.03 41.54 -24.31
C GLY A 211 -33.56 41.28 -23.97
N ILE A 212 -32.67 41.81 -24.80
CA ILE A 212 -31.21 41.74 -24.58
C ILE A 212 -30.79 42.72 -23.46
N GLN A 213 -30.09 42.20 -22.46
CA GLN A 213 -29.64 42.93 -21.27
C GLN A 213 -28.19 42.55 -20.94
N PHE A 214 -27.37 43.55 -20.62
CA PHE A 214 -26.08 43.33 -19.96
C PHE A 214 -26.35 42.85 -18.54
N VAL A 215 -25.75 41.73 -18.18
CA VAL A 215 -25.95 41.07 -16.89
C VAL A 215 -24.80 41.38 -15.95
N ALA A 216 -23.57 41.10 -16.39
CA ALA A 216 -22.37 41.33 -15.61
C ALA A 216 -21.13 41.39 -16.49
N GLY A 217 -20.13 42.14 -16.04
CA GLY A 217 -18.80 42.16 -16.61
C GLY A 217 -17.81 41.34 -15.78
N ASN A 218 -16.71 40.96 -16.39
CA ASN A 218 -15.54 40.36 -15.75
C ASN A 218 -14.29 41.09 -16.28
N PRO A 219 -13.61 41.91 -15.45
CA PRO A 219 -13.86 42.13 -14.02
C PRO A 219 -15.24 42.71 -13.71
N ALA A 220 -15.76 42.37 -12.53
CA ALA A 220 -17.06 42.86 -12.07
C ALA A 220 -17.10 44.39 -11.98
N ASP A 221 -18.30 44.95 -12.11
CA ASP A 221 -18.51 46.39 -11.92
C ASP A 221 -18.07 46.83 -10.51
N ASP A 222 -17.51 48.03 -10.42
CA ASP A 222 -16.87 48.62 -9.25
C ASP A 222 -15.74 47.76 -8.63
N SER A 223 -15.22 46.75 -9.35
CA SER A 223 -14.16 45.87 -8.80
C SER A 223 -12.88 46.66 -8.51
N PRO A 224 -12.44 46.69 -7.23
CA PRO A 224 -11.13 47.25 -6.88
C PRO A 224 -10.04 46.20 -7.09
N GLU A 225 -8.84 46.64 -7.47
CA GLU A 225 -7.67 45.77 -7.65
C GLU A 225 -7.92 44.61 -8.64
N ALA A 226 -8.68 44.86 -9.70
CA ALA A 226 -8.96 43.87 -10.73
C ALA A 226 -7.66 43.39 -11.40
N LEU A 227 -7.52 42.07 -11.56
CA LEU A 227 -6.49 41.51 -12.44
C LEU A 227 -6.81 41.88 -13.89
N ILE A 228 -5.79 41.92 -14.74
CA ILE A 228 -5.97 42.10 -16.17
C ILE A 228 -6.08 40.71 -16.81
N PRO A 229 -7.29 40.24 -17.17
CA PRO A 229 -7.45 38.97 -17.90
C PRO A 229 -6.97 39.15 -19.35
N PRO A 230 -6.69 38.07 -20.10
CA PRO A 230 -6.43 38.14 -21.54
C PRO A 230 -7.58 38.80 -22.33
N GLU A 231 -8.80 38.59 -21.87
CA GLU A 231 -10.02 39.16 -22.43
C GLU A 231 -10.93 39.66 -21.30
N LEU A 232 -11.51 40.86 -21.44
CA LEU A 232 -12.68 41.22 -20.66
C LEU A 232 -13.87 40.44 -21.17
N LEU A 233 -14.72 39.97 -20.26
CA LEU A 233 -15.90 39.21 -20.61
C LEU A 233 -17.14 39.95 -20.13
N ALA A 234 -18.09 40.18 -21.03
CA ALA A 234 -19.39 40.77 -20.73
C ALA A 234 -20.47 39.71 -20.98
N THR A 235 -21.20 39.35 -19.92
CA THR A 235 -22.30 38.38 -19.98
C THR A 235 -23.62 39.09 -20.28
N PHE A 236 -24.38 38.54 -21.22
CA PHE A 236 -25.74 38.95 -21.53
C PHE A 236 -26.73 37.82 -21.22
N ASN A 237 -28.01 38.15 -21.14
CA ASN A 237 -29.10 37.20 -20.88
C ASN A 237 -29.61 36.48 -22.15
N GLN A 238 -29.00 36.76 -23.31
CA GLN A 238 -29.35 36.18 -24.61
C GLN A 238 -28.11 36.03 -25.47
N ASN A 239 -28.16 35.09 -26.41
CA ASN A 239 -27.12 34.92 -27.42
C ASN A 239 -26.98 36.18 -28.28
N LEU A 240 -25.73 36.56 -28.55
CA LEU A 240 -25.33 37.79 -29.21
C LEU A 240 -25.02 37.57 -30.68
N VAL A 241 -25.44 38.54 -31.49
CA VAL A 241 -25.01 38.75 -32.87
C VAL A 241 -24.48 40.18 -33.02
N PRO A 242 -23.48 40.39 -33.90
CA PRO A 242 -22.88 41.70 -34.07
C PRO A 242 -23.85 42.65 -34.78
N GLY A 243 -24.07 43.84 -34.20
CA GLY A 243 -24.83 44.92 -34.80
C GLY A 243 -23.94 45.92 -35.55
N THR A 244 -24.25 47.21 -35.43
CA THR A 244 -23.44 48.31 -35.98
C THR A 244 -23.11 49.32 -34.90
N GLY A 245 -21.83 49.41 -34.51
CA GLY A 245 -21.34 50.35 -33.50
C GLY A 245 -20.02 49.89 -32.90
N ASP A 246 -19.51 50.69 -31.96
CA ASP A 246 -18.25 50.43 -31.28
C ASP A 246 -18.43 50.01 -29.82
N ILE A 247 -17.50 49.19 -29.33
CA ILE A 247 -17.20 48.96 -27.91
C ILE A 247 -16.08 49.92 -27.53
N ILE A 248 -16.29 50.76 -26.52
CA ILE A 248 -15.35 51.82 -26.13
C ILE A 248 -14.74 51.47 -24.77
N ILE A 249 -13.42 51.29 -24.75
CA ILE A 249 -12.63 51.18 -23.54
C ILE A 249 -12.15 52.57 -23.16
N ARG A 250 -12.67 53.11 -22.05
CA ARG A 250 -12.30 54.44 -21.55
C ARG A 250 -11.37 54.35 -20.36
N ASN A 251 -10.16 54.89 -20.48
CA ASN A 251 -9.25 55.05 -19.34
C ASN A 251 -9.67 56.29 -18.54
N LEU A 252 -10.23 56.06 -17.35
CA LEU A 252 -10.73 57.09 -16.45
C LEU A 252 -9.60 57.79 -15.68
N THR A 253 -8.44 57.15 -15.53
CA THR A 253 -7.29 57.70 -14.80
C THR A 253 -6.52 58.71 -15.63
N ASP A 254 -6.09 58.33 -16.83
CA ASP A 254 -5.26 59.18 -17.69
C ASP A 254 -6.09 59.99 -18.69
N GLY A 255 -7.34 59.58 -18.92
CA GLY A 255 -8.20 60.12 -19.95
C GLY A 255 -7.85 59.58 -21.34
N GLY A 256 -8.84 59.06 -22.05
CA GLY A 256 -8.69 58.55 -23.42
C GLY A 256 -9.70 57.46 -23.70
N ASP A 257 -10.16 57.39 -24.94
CA ASP A 257 -11.11 56.38 -25.42
C ASP A 257 -10.43 55.57 -26.52
N THR A 258 -10.51 54.25 -26.42
CA THR A 258 -10.22 53.35 -27.54
C THR A 258 -11.52 52.73 -28.00
N ALA A 259 -11.93 53.03 -29.23
CA ALA A 259 -13.13 52.48 -29.86
C ALA A 259 -12.76 51.26 -30.70
N LEU A 260 -13.44 50.14 -30.44
CA LEU A 260 -13.30 48.88 -31.15
C LEU A 260 -14.61 48.57 -31.86
N PRO A 261 -14.66 48.55 -33.20
CA PRO A 261 -15.86 48.14 -33.92
C PRO A 261 -16.25 46.72 -33.52
N VAL A 262 -17.54 46.46 -33.28
CA VAL A 262 -18.01 45.15 -32.79
C VAL A 262 -17.67 43.96 -33.71
N GLY A 263 -17.49 44.22 -35.01
CA GLY A 263 -17.02 43.22 -36.00
C GLY A 263 -15.53 43.33 -36.35
N GLY A 264 -14.78 44.11 -35.59
CA GLY A 264 -13.35 44.36 -35.77
C GLY A 264 -12.47 43.35 -35.04
N PRO A 265 -11.15 43.39 -35.27
CA PRO A 265 -10.20 42.59 -34.50
C PRO A 265 -10.22 43.00 -33.02
N GLY A 266 -10.05 42.02 -32.12
CA GLY A 266 -10.06 42.24 -30.67
C GLY A 266 -11.45 42.14 -30.01
N ILE A 267 -12.51 41.89 -30.80
CA ILE A 267 -13.85 41.61 -30.31
C ILE A 267 -14.31 40.26 -30.84
N SER A 268 -14.80 39.40 -29.94
CA SER A 268 -15.47 38.15 -30.29
C SER A 268 -16.78 37.99 -29.54
N LEU A 269 -17.74 37.34 -30.18
CA LEU A 269 -19.02 36.97 -29.59
C LEU A 269 -19.09 35.45 -29.53
N SER A 270 -19.38 34.91 -28.35
CA SER A 270 -19.57 33.48 -28.13
C SER A 270 -20.84 33.27 -27.33
N ASP A 271 -21.87 32.73 -27.97
CA ASP A 271 -23.22 32.62 -27.40
C ASP A 271 -23.66 33.96 -26.78
N ASN A 272 -23.93 34.00 -25.48
CA ASN A 272 -24.37 35.18 -24.75
C ASN A 272 -23.22 36.06 -24.21
N LEU A 273 -22.00 35.86 -24.70
CA LEU A 273 -20.79 36.51 -24.20
C LEU A 273 -20.19 37.45 -25.25
N LEU A 274 -19.85 38.66 -24.81
CA LEU A 274 -18.94 39.57 -25.50
C LEU A 274 -17.55 39.43 -24.88
N LEU A 275 -16.55 39.15 -25.70
CA LEU A 275 -15.15 38.99 -25.34
C LEU A 275 -14.36 40.15 -25.96
N ILE A 276 -13.55 40.83 -25.16
CA ILE A 276 -12.77 42.02 -25.55
C ILE A 276 -11.31 41.76 -25.20
N GLU A 277 -10.44 41.58 -26.19
CA GLU A 277 -9.00 41.42 -25.96
C GLU A 277 -8.45 42.60 -25.14
N THR A 278 -7.60 42.34 -24.15
CA THR A 278 -7.06 43.40 -23.27
C THR A 278 -5.66 43.85 -23.66
N ALA A 279 -4.96 43.05 -24.47
CA ALA A 279 -3.54 43.24 -24.77
C ALA A 279 -3.28 44.63 -25.40
N GLY A 280 -2.51 45.46 -24.68
CA GLY A 280 -2.16 46.82 -25.10
C GLY A 280 -3.30 47.84 -25.00
N LEU A 281 -4.45 47.45 -24.42
CA LEU A 281 -5.63 48.30 -24.24
C LEU A 281 -5.89 48.64 -22.76
N ILE A 282 -5.42 47.78 -21.85
CA ILE A 282 -5.58 47.92 -20.40
C ILE A 282 -4.21 47.83 -19.74
N ASP A 283 -3.92 48.79 -18.86
CA ASP A 283 -2.69 48.91 -18.10
C ASP A 283 -2.98 48.77 -16.60
N TRP A 284 -2.00 48.29 -15.84
CA TRP A 284 -2.08 48.22 -14.39
C TRP A 284 -2.17 49.61 -13.74
N ASN A 285 -2.75 49.67 -12.54
CA ASN A 285 -2.95 50.87 -11.72
C ASN A 285 -3.79 51.95 -12.40
N LYS A 286 -4.79 51.55 -13.18
CA LYS A 286 -5.74 52.44 -13.87
C LYS A 286 -7.19 52.04 -13.59
N SER A 287 -8.08 53.00 -13.70
CA SER A 287 -9.53 52.79 -13.68
C SER A 287 -10.06 52.86 -15.09
N TYR A 288 -10.91 51.92 -15.47
CA TYR A 288 -11.52 51.82 -16.80
C TYR A 288 -13.04 51.78 -16.70
N ALA A 289 -13.71 52.32 -17.71
CA ALA A 289 -15.12 52.08 -17.97
C ALA A 289 -15.28 51.49 -19.38
N ILE A 290 -16.17 50.50 -19.50
CA ILE A 290 -16.54 49.90 -20.78
C ILE A 290 -17.89 50.45 -21.20
N ARG A 291 -17.91 51.15 -22.32
CA ARG A 291 -19.12 51.65 -22.96
C ARG A 291 -19.42 50.82 -24.20
N ILE A 292 -20.70 50.65 -24.48
CA ILE A 292 -21.18 49.89 -25.63
C ILE A 292 -22.14 50.82 -26.37
N GLU A 293 -21.85 51.15 -27.63
CA GLU A 293 -22.76 52.00 -28.39
C GLU A 293 -24.13 51.33 -28.58
N ALA A 294 -25.18 52.14 -28.57
CA ALA A 294 -26.53 51.65 -28.83
C ALA A 294 -26.60 51.01 -30.22
N GLY A 295 -27.00 49.73 -30.27
CA GLY A 295 -27.02 48.95 -31.51
C GLY A 295 -25.69 48.29 -31.91
N ALA A 296 -24.63 48.38 -31.09
CA ALA A 296 -23.42 47.60 -31.31
C ALA A 296 -23.67 46.08 -31.17
N LEU A 297 -24.60 45.68 -30.28
CA LEU A 297 -24.97 44.28 -30.07
C LEU A 297 -26.46 44.07 -30.34
N GLU A 298 -26.79 42.92 -30.92
CA GLU A 298 -28.14 42.44 -31.14
C GLU A 298 -28.30 41.05 -30.54
N GLY A 299 -29.51 40.67 -30.12
CA GLY A 299 -29.85 39.30 -29.77
C GLY A 299 -30.16 38.48 -31.02
N GLU A 300 -30.00 37.16 -30.98
CA GLU A 300 -30.40 36.27 -32.10
C GLU A 300 -31.88 36.42 -32.52
N SER A 301 -32.74 36.88 -31.62
CA SER A 301 -34.15 37.22 -31.86
C SER A 301 -34.36 38.51 -32.68
N GLY A 302 -33.30 39.29 -32.92
CA GLY A 302 -33.33 40.61 -33.56
C GLY A 302 -33.60 41.77 -32.60
N ASP A 303 -33.56 41.54 -31.28
CA ASP A 303 -33.66 42.59 -30.27
C ASP A 303 -32.35 43.39 -30.20
N VAL A 304 -32.43 44.72 -30.26
CA VAL A 304 -31.24 45.60 -30.29
C VAL A 304 -30.85 46.01 -28.87
N PHE A 305 -29.57 45.85 -28.51
CA PHE A 305 -29.07 46.31 -27.20
C PHE A 305 -29.02 47.83 -27.13
N ALA A 306 -29.60 48.39 -26.05
CA ALA A 306 -29.69 49.83 -25.84
C ALA A 306 -28.32 50.51 -25.64
N GLY A 307 -27.26 49.73 -25.40
CA GLY A 307 -25.91 50.21 -25.14
C GLY A 307 -25.65 50.56 -23.67
N ILE A 308 -24.39 50.85 -23.38
CA ILE A 308 -23.87 51.38 -22.11
C ILE A 308 -23.20 52.71 -22.45
N ALA A 309 -23.82 53.84 -22.07
CA ALA A 309 -23.35 55.17 -22.47
C ALA A 309 -22.56 55.91 -21.38
N ASP A 310 -22.70 55.49 -20.12
CA ASP A 310 -22.07 56.09 -18.94
C ASP A 310 -20.81 55.34 -18.49
N ASP A 311 -20.10 55.92 -17.50
CA ASP A 311 -18.87 55.36 -16.93
C ASP A 311 -19.10 54.53 -15.65
N THR A 312 -20.36 54.23 -15.32
CA THR A 312 -20.74 53.65 -14.01
C THR A 312 -21.42 52.30 -14.10
N THR A 313 -21.82 51.86 -15.29
CA THR A 313 -22.54 50.60 -15.48
C THR A 313 -21.60 49.39 -15.59
N TRP A 314 -20.41 49.58 -16.18
CA TRP A 314 -19.34 48.59 -16.14
C TRP A 314 -18.01 49.31 -16.05
N ASN A 315 -17.49 49.40 -14.83
CA ASN A 315 -16.23 50.04 -14.51
C ASN A 315 -15.43 49.23 -13.50
N PHE A 316 -14.12 49.34 -13.53
CA PHE A 316 -13.24 48.64 -12.59
C PHE A 316 -11.91 49.37 -12.45
N THR A 317 -11.19 49.12 -11.37
CA THR A 317 -9.83 49.62 -11.16
C THR A 317 -8.87 48.45 -11.13
N THR A 318 -7.94 48.39 -12.08
CA THR A 318 -6.90 47.34 -12.13
C THR A 318 -5.95 47.47 -10.96
N ALA A 319 -5.40 46.35 -10.51
CA ALA A 319 -4.41 46.33 -9.42
C ALA A 319 -3.16 47.17 -9.72
N ALA A 320 -2.40 47.52 -8.69
CA ALA A 320 -1.17 48.31 -8.84
C ALA A 320 -0.12 47.68 -9.79
N GLY A 321 -0.18 46.36 -9.91
CA GLY A 321 0.58 45.49 -10.82
C GLY A 321 0.09 44.06 -10.61
N ASP A 322 0.66 43.09 -11.33
CA ASP A 322 0.32 41.69 -11.10
C ASP A 322 0.76 41.27 -9.69
N PRO A 323 -0.18 40.97 -8.77
CA PRO A 323 0.15 40.66 -7.38
C PRO A 323 1.09 39.46 -7.24
N LEU A 324 0.97 38.46 -8.14
CA LEU A 324 1.84 37.29 -8.12
C LEU A 324 3.28 37.67 -8.48
N LEU A 325 3.46 38.36 -9.61
CA LEU A 325 4.79 38.78 -10.06
C LEU A 325 5.43 39.78 -9.08
N LEU A 326 4.64 40.70 -8.52
CA LEU A 326 5.11 41.64 -7.50
C LEU A 326 5.56 40.91 -6.22
N ALA A 327 4.80 39.92 -5.75
CA ALA A 327 5.20 39.14 -4.57
C ALA A 327 6.48 38.34 -4.81
N ILE A 328 6.63 37.72 -5.99
CA ILE A 328 7.85 37.01 -6.39
C ILE A 328 9.04 37.98 -6.46
N GLU A 329 8.85 39.16 -7.06
CA GLU A 329 9.89 40.18 -7.17
C GLU A 329 10.31 40.73 -5.80
N ASP A 330 9.35 41.03 -4.92
CA ASP A 330 9.60 41.46 -3.53
C ASP A 330 10.49 40.44 -2.78
N LEU A 331 10.17 39.14 -2.90
CA LEU A 331 10.98 38.08 -2.28
C LEU A 331 12.37 38.00 -2.91
N LYS A 332 12.48 38.17 -4.23
CA LYS A 332 13.76 38.17 -4.95
C LYS A 332 14.64 39.35 -4.52
N ASP A 333 14.06 40.54 -4.43
CA ASP A 333 14.73 41.75 -3.98
C ASP A 333 15.13 41.66 -2.51
N HIS A 334 14.31 41.01 -1.68
CA HIS A 334 14.66 40.69 -0.30
C HIS A 334 15.89 39.78 -0.23
N ILE A 335 15.92 38.71 -1.02
CA ILE A 335 17.03 37.75 -1.10
C ILE A 335 18.32 38.45 -1.57
N ASN A 336 18.23 39.36 -2.54
CA ASN A 336 19.37 40.14 -3.03
C ASN A 336 19.79 41.29 -2.09
N GLY A 337 19.03 41.55 -1.02
CA GLY A 337 19.27 42.66 -0.10
C GLY A 337 18.97 44.04 -0.69
N VAL A 338 18.17 44.12 -1.75
CA VAL A 338 17.67 45.38 -2.35
C VAL A 338 16.61 45.99 -1.43
N ILE A 339 15.69 45.17 -0.92
CA ILE A 339 14.73 45.53 0.11
C ILE A 339 14.89 44.63 1.34
N THR A 340 14.24 44.99 2.45
CA THR A 340 14.18 44.14 3.65
C THR A 340 12.73 43.97 4.05
N LEU A 341 12.20 42.77 3.85
CA LEU A 341 10.88 42.37 4.33
C LEU A 341 10.99 41.91 5.78
N THR A 342 9.99 42.23 6.58
CA THR A 342 9.77 41.68 7.91
C THR A 342 9.26 40.23 7.82
N PRO A 343 9.35 39.44 8.90
CA PRO A 343 8.80 38.07 8.94
C PRO A 343 7.32 37.98 8.51
N THR A 344 6.49 38.93 8.96
CA THR A 344 5.07 38.99 8.56
C THR A 344 4.89 39.36 7.09
N GLU A 345 5.70 40.28 6.56
CA GLU A 345 5.63 40.63 5.14
C GLU A 345 6.02 39.43 4.26
N ILE A 346 7.00 38.61 4.66
CA ILE A 346 7.36 37.36 3.96
C ILE A 346 6.17 36.40 3.94
N GLU A 347 5.52 36.19 5.08
CA GLU A 347 4.32 35.35 5.20
C GLU A 347 3.17 35.85 4.32
N GLU A 348 2.97 37.17 4.23
CA GLU A 348 1.98 37.78 3.33
C GLU A 348 2.29 37.48 1.85
N ARG A 349 3.56 37.63 1.40
CA ARG A 349 3.94 37.34 0.01
C ARG A 349 3.81 35.86 -0.30
N LYS A 350 4.15 34.99 0.66
CA LYS A 350 3.91 33.55 0.57
C LYS A 350 2.41 33.26 0.38
N GLY A 351 1.54 33.93 1.15
CA GLY A 351 0.09 33.82 0.99
C GLY A 351 -0.39 34.27 -0.40
N THR A 352 0.13 35.38 -0.93
CA THR A 352 -0.17 35.85 -2.29
C THR A 352 0.29 34.84 -3.35
N ILE A 353 1.49 34.29 -3.22
CA ILE A 353 2.01 33.26 -4.14
C ILE A 353 1.16 31.99 -4.06
N GLU A 354 0.82 31.54 -2.86
CA GLU A 354 0.01 30.33 -2.66
C GLU A 354 -1.40 30.47 -3.28
N ALA A 355 -2.01 31.66 -3.18
CA ALA A 355 -3.27 31.97 -3.84
C ALA A 355 -3.15 32.09 -5.37
N GLY A 356 -1.99 32.51 -5.87
CA GLY A 356 -1.72 32.69 -7.30
C GLY A 356 -1.04 31.52 -8.00
N LYS A 357 -0.69 30.43 -7.31
CA LYS A 357 0.20 29.38 -7.85
C LYS A 357 -0.30 28.71 -9.13
N GLN A 358 -1.62 28.61 -9.33
CA GLN A 358 -2.24 28.06 -10.55
C GLN A 358 -1.97 28.92 -11.79
N ARG A 359 -1.43 30.13 -11.62
CA ARG A 359 -1.03 31.04 -12.70
C ARG A 359 0.45 30.90 -13.07
N PHE A 360 1.19 30.00 -12.42
CA PHE A 360 2.63 29.86 -12.63
C PHE A 360 2.99 29.49 -14.07
N ASP A 361 2.13 28.75 -14.75
CA ASP A 361 2.31 28.29 -16.14
C ASP A 361 1.56 29.13 -17.16
N GLU A 362 0.81 30.16 -16.74
CA GLU A 362 -0.08 30.95 -17.62
C GLU A 362 0.68 31.75 -18.69
N SER A 363 1.95 32.06 -18.45
CA SER A 363 2.75 32.88 -19.36
C SER A 363 4.26 32.69 -19.17
N ALA A 364 5.02 33.08 -20.19
CA ALA A 364 6.47 33.17 -20.11
C ALA A 364 6.97 34.07 -18.96
N ALA A 365 6.19 35.10 -18.56
CA ALA A 365 6.57 36.03 -17.50
C ALA A 365 6.47 35.40 -16.12
N THR A 366 5.37 34.68 -15.82
CA THR A 366 5.17 33.99 -14.54
C THR A 366 6.13 32.82 -14.37
N ILE A 367 6.32 32.02 -15.42
CA ILE A 367 7.32 30.93 -15.44
C ILE A 367 8.72 31.51 -15.17
N GLY A 368 9.11 32.53 -15.94
CA GLY A 368 10.42 33.17 -15.83
C GLY A 368 10.68 33.75 -14.44
N ALA A 369 9.68 34.41 -13.84
CA ALA A 369 9.81 34.99 -12.50
C ALA A 369 9.99 33.92 -11.40
N ALA A 370 9.23 32.82 -11.46
CA ALA A 370 9.38 31.71 -10.52
C ALA A 370 10.77 31.06 -10.62
N PHE A 371 11.26 30.86 -11.85
CA PHE A 371 12.60 30.31 -12.10
C PHE A 371 13.71 31.26 -11.64
N ASP A 372 13.58 32.56 -11.90
CA ASP A 372 14.55 33.58 -11.48
C ASP A 372 14.63 33.69 -9.95
N LEU A 373 13.49 33.61 -9.25
CA LEU A 373 13.45 33.62 -7.78
C LEU A 373 14.23 32.44 -7.18
N VAL A 374 13.99 31.22 -7.65
CA VAL A 374 14.71 30.03 -7.16
C VAL A 374 16.20 30.08 -7.52
N SER A 375 16.53 30.49 -8.75
CA SER A 375 17.93 30.65 -9.19
C SER A 375 18.68 31.69 -8.36
N THR A 376 18.02 32.81 -8.06
CA THR A 376 18.55 33.87 -7.20
C THR A 376 18.78 33.35 -5.78
N TYR A 377 17.83 32.60 -5.21
CA TYR A 377 18.00 31.97 -3.91
C TYR A 377 19.21 31.03 -3.87
N ASP A 378 19.32 30.12 -4.84
CA ASP A 378 20.41 29.16 -4.93
C ASP A 378 21.78 29.87 -5.00
N ALA A 379 21.87 30.98 -5.73
CA ALA A 379 23.08 31.78 -5.85
C ALA A 379 23.48 32.49 -4.55
N GLN A 380 22.51 32.96 -3.74
CA GLN A 380 22.78 33.72 -2.51
C GLN A 380 22.98 32.83 -1.28
N PHE A 381 22.16 31.80 -1.12
CA PHE A 381 22.10 30.99 0.11
C PHE A 381 22.62 29.56 -0.04
N GLY A 382 22.97 29.16 -1.27
CA GLY A 382 23.21 27.78 -1.64
C GLY A 382 21.89 27.00 -1.81
N PRO A 383 21.84 26.00 -2.71
CA PRO A 383 20.61 25.27 -2.96
C PRO A 383 20.12 24.50 -1.74
N LEU A 384 18.80 24.42 -1.55
CA LEU A 384 18.20 23.68 -0.44
C LEU A 384 18.69 22.22 -0.41
N PHE A 385 18.88 21.70 0.80
CA PHE A 385 19.30 20.32 1.11
C PHE A 385 20.76 19.96 0.77
N VAL A 386 21.44 20.75 -0.07
CA VAL A 386 22.83 20.47 -0.47
C VAL A 386 23.79 20.69 0.71
N SER A 387 24.80 19.81 0.83
CA SER A 387 25.81 19.93 1.88
C SER A 387 26.58 21.25 1.75
N GLY A 388 26.64 22.04 2.83
CA GLY A 388 27.29 23.35 2.85
C GLY A 388 26.36 24.53 2.56
N SER A 389 25.11 24.29 2.17
CA SER A 389 24.06 25.32 2.03
C SER A 389 23.47 25.76 3.38
N THR A 390 22.76 26.88 3.38
CA THR A 390 22.12 27.46 4.58
C THR A 390 21.14 26.49 5.26
N VAL A 391 20.38 25.72 4.48
CA VAL A 391 19.39 24.75 4.98
C VAL A 391 19.62 23.38 4.38
N THR A 392 19.86 22.38 5.25
CA THR A 392 20.04 20.98 4.84
C THR A 392 18.82 20.09 5.09
N SER A 393 17.84 20.56 5.87
CA SER A 393 16.57 19.89 6.15
C SER A 393 15.62 20.83 6.90
N PHE A 394 14.31 20.60 6.80
CA PHE A 394 13.32 21.26 7.66
C PHE A 394 12.66 20.26 8.61
N ASN A 395 11.98 20.79 9.63
CA ASN A 395 10.96 20.06 10.38
C ASN A 395 9.65 20.83 10.31
N ARG A 396 8.63 20.25 9.67
CA ARG A 396 7.31 20.84 9.44
C ARG A 396 6.62 21.28 10.74
N GLY A 397 6.88 20.59 11.85
CA GLY A 397 6.30 20.94 13.15
C GLY A 397 6.90 22.18 13.82
N SER A 398 7.99 22.73 13.27
CA SER A 398 8.71 23.86 13.85
C SER A 398 9.08 24.97 12.86
N VAL A 399 8.95 24.72 11.55
CA VAL A 399 9.18 25.72 10.50
C VAL A 399 7.97 26.63 10.40
N SER A 400 8.20 27.91 10.10
CA SER A 400 7.16 28.95 10.03
C SER A 400 7.03 29.44 8.59
N ASP A 401 5.81 29.84 8.21
CA ASP A 401 5.56 30.52 6.93
C ASP A 401 6.20 31.92 6.84
N GLN A 402 6.80 32.40 7.93
CA GLN A 402 7.61 33.61 7.98
C GLN A 402 9.07 33.39 7.58
N ASP A 403 9.49 32.13 7.39
CA ASP A 403 10.86 31.76 7.01
C ASP A 403 11.01 31.75 5.48
N ILE A 404 11.83 32.66 4.94
CA ILE A 404 12.11 32.76 3.49
C ILE A 404 12.57 31.43 2.88
N HIS A 405 13.35 30.62 3.61
CA HIS A 405 13.83 29.34 3.11
C HIS A 405 12.68 28.35 2.90
N TRP A 406 11.68 28.41 3.78
CA TRP A 406 10.46 27.62 3.69
C TRP A 406 9.52 28.11 2.59
N VAL A 407 9.44 29.43 2.37
CA VAL A 407 8.72 29.99 1.22
C VAL A 407 9.32 29.49 -0.09
N ILE A 408 10.66 29.53 -0.24
CA ILE A 408 11.33 29.04 -1.45
C ILE A 408 11.13 27.54 -1.64
N TYR A 409 11.17 26.74 -0.57
CA TYR A 409 10.81 25.33 -0.64
C TYR A 409 9.40 25.11 -1.23
N GLN A 410 8.42 25.92 -0.83
CA GLN A 410 7.06 25.84 -1.37
C GLN A 410 6.98 26.29 -2.82
N VAL A 411 7.67 27.37 -3.20
CA VAL A 411 7.77 27.81 -4.60
C VAL A 411 8.36 26.71 -5.49
N MET A 412 9.42 26.02 -5.04
CA MET A 412 9.97 24.86 -5.77
C MET A 412 8.95 23.73 -5.92
N GLN A 413 8.12 23.48 -4.92
CA GLN A 413 7.04 22.50 -5.01
C GLN A 413 5.97 22.94 -6.01
N TYR A 414 5.57 24.21 -6.02
CA TYR A 414 4.61 24.75 -6.99
C TYR A 414 5.15 24.73 -8.42
N ILE A 415 6.45 25.00 -8.63
CA ILE A 415 7.09 24.84 -9.93
C ILE A 415 6.95 23.39 -10.44
N MET A 416 7.19 22.39 -9.58
CA MET A 416 6.99 20.98 -9.96
C MET A 416 5.54 20.66 -10.29
N ASP A 417 4.60 21.14 -9.48
CA ASP A 417 3.19 20.75 -9.58
C ASP A 417 2.45 21.47 -10.71
N GLU A 418 2.78 22.74 -10.97
CA GLU A 418 2.01 23.61 -11.87
C GLU A 418 2.74 23.87 -13.21
N ILE A 419 4.07 24.03 -13.24
CA ILE A 419 4.80 24.41 -14.47
C ILE A 419 5.19 23.20 -15.34
N TYR A 420 5.58 22.08 -14.72
CA TYR A 420 6.12 20.95 -15.47
C TYR A 420 5.02 19.98 -15.91
N SER A 421 4.23 20.41 -16.90
CA SER A 421 3.15 19.64 -17.51
C SER A 421 3.41 19.36 -19.01
N ALA A 422 2.57 18.54 -19.64
CA ALA A 422 2.63 18.30 -21.09
C ALA A 422 2.24 19.56 -21.89
N ASP A 423 1.23 20.30 -21.42
CA ASP A 423 0.72 21.49 -22.09
C ASP A 423 1.72 22.64 -22.04
N THR A 424 2.29 22.91 -20.85
CA THR A 424 3.33 23.92 -20.69
C THR A 424 4.59 23.59 -21.50
N LEU A 425 4.92 22.30 -21.67
CA LEU A 425 6.01 21.90 -22.56
C LEU A 425 5.71 22.19 -24.04
N ALA A 426 4.47 22.05 -24.48
CA ALA A 426 4.07 22.36 -25.85
C ALA A 426 4.18 23.88 -26.15
N ASP A 427 3.81 24.71 -25.17
CA ASP A 427 3.73 26.17 -25.35
C ASP A 427 5.03 26.91 -24.98
N HIS A 428 5.81 26.35 -24.05
CA HIS A 428 6.94 27.03 -23.40
C HIS A 428 8.22 26.19 -23.33
N GLU A 429 8.41 25.26 -24.28
CA GLU A 429 9.59 24.36 -24.35
C GLU A 429 10.93 25.05 -24.09
N ALA A 430 11.17 26.21 -24.72
CA ALA A 430 12.44 26.93 -24.62
C ALA A 430 12.72 27.52 -23.22
N LEU A 431 11.70 27.70 -22.39
CA LEU A 431 11.86 28.14 -20.99
C LEU A 431 12.14 26.95 -20.07
N LEU A 432 11.52 25.80 -20.34
CA LEU A 432 11.69 24.59 -19.54
C LEU A 432 13.02 23.87 -19.86
N ASP A 433 13.54 24.03 -21.07
CA ASP A 433 14.86 23.53 -21.45
C ASP A 433 15.98 24.43 -20.86
N GLY A 434 16.58 23.98 -19.77
CA GLY A 434 17.74 24.59 -19.12
C GLY A 434 17.54 25.01 -17.67
N PHE A 435 16.29 25.12 -17.19
CA PHE A 435 16.06 25.43 -15.77
C PHE A 435 16.19 24.18 -14.90
N THR A 436 17.00 24.27 -13.85
CA THR A 436 17.18 23.18 -12.89
C THR A 436 17.16 23.69 -11.45
N PHE A 437 16.65 22.88 -10.54
CA PHE A 437 16.89 23.10 -9.12
C PHE A 437 18.32 22.72 -8.76
N GLY A 438 19.06 23.61 -8.09
CA GLY A 438 20.38 23.27 -7.57
C GLY A 438 20.33 22.15 -6.51
N SER A 439 19.18 21.94 -5.87
CA SER A 439 18.96 20.82 -4.94
C SER A 439 19.06 19.44 -5.61
N SER A 440 18.94 19.36 -6.95
CA SER A 440 19.18 18.13 -7.71
C SER A 440 20.60 17.59 -7.52
N ALA A 441 21.57 18.43 -7.16
CA ALA A 441 22.93 18.00 -6.82
C ALA A 441 22.99 17.12 -5.57
N HIS A 442 22.00 17.21 -4.68
CA HIS A 442 21.88 16.36 -3.49
C HIS A 442 20.95 15.18 -3.73
N PHE A 443 19.76 15.43 -4.24
CA PHE A 443 18.74 14.41 -4.49
C PHE A 443 17.77 14.91 -5.58
N PRO A 444 17.28 14.04 -6.50
CA PRO A 444 17.65 12.64 -6.67
C PRO A 444 19.13 12.47 -7.06
N GLY A 445 19.79 13.49 -7.57
CA GLY A 445 21.19 13.45 -7.96
C GLY A 445 21.35 14.06 -9.35
N SER A 446 22.46 14.74 -9.57
CA SER A 446 22.72 15.38 -10.86
C SER A 446 23.58 14.49 -11.76
N VAL A 447 23.37 14.61 -13.06
CA VAL A 447 24.22 14.04 -14.10
C VAL A 447 24.29 15.04 -15.24
N ALA A 448 25.44 15.12 -15.91
CA ALA A 448 25.56 15.98 -17.09
C ALA A 448 24.59 15.52 -18.19
N PRO A 449 24.00 16.44 -18.97
CA PRO A 449 23.23 16.09 -20.17
C PRO A 449 24.01 15.17 -21.12
N PRO A 450 23.33 14.34 -21.94
CA PRO A 450 24.03 13.49 -22.89
C PRO A 450 24.87 14.34 -23.85
N ALA A 451 26.10 13.90 -24.14
CA ALA A 451 27.02 14.62 -25.00
C ALA A 451 26.47 14.84 -26.42
N ASP A 452 25.60 13.93 -26.88
CA ASP A 452 24.82 14.05 -28.09
C ASP A 452 23.33 13.85 -27.75
N PRO A 453 22.50 14.91 -27.76
CA PRO A 453 21.09 14.83 -27.41
C PRO A 453 20.24 14.11 -28.47
N SER A 454 20.80 13.81 -29.65
CA SER A 454 20.11 13.01 -30.68
C SER A 454 20.23 11.50 -30.46
N ASN A 455 21.02 11.07 -29.47
CA ASN A 455 21.14 9.66 -29.14
C ASN A 455 19.83 9.11 -28.59
N THR A 456 19.41 7.97 -29.15
CA THR A 456 18.24 7.21 -28.74
C THR A 456 18.67 5.93 -28.03
N HIS A 457 18.03 5.63 -26.90
CA HIS A 457 18.07 4.32 -26.27
C HIS A 457 16.71 3.63 -26.42
N THR A 458 16.72 2.42 -26.96
CA THR A 458 15.54 1.56 -27.03
C THR A 458 15.47 0.66 -25.80
N ALA A 459 14.43 0.84 -24.98
CA ALA A 459 14.12 0.02 -23.84
C ALA A 459 13.01 -0.98 -24.16
N THR A 460 13.30 -2.28 -24.04
CA THR A 460 12.30 -3.35 -24.15
C THR A 460 11.65 -3.59 -22.79
N ILE A 461 10.32 -3.43 -22.71
CA ILE A 461 9.54 -3.57 -21.48
C ILE A 461 8.41 -4.59 -21.64
N ASN A 462 7.93 -5.15 -20.54
CA ASN A 462 6.64 -5.84 -20.52
C ASN A 462 5.55 -4.78 -20.36
N GLY A 463 4.82 -4.49 -21.43
CA GLY A 463 3.66 -3.61 -21.46
C GLY A 463 2.36 -4.28 -21.01
N SER A 464 2.40 -5.51 -20.48
CA SER A 464 1.23 -6.15 -19.87
C SER A 464 1.25 -6.10 -18.34
N PHE A 465 0.08 -5.94 -17.74
CA PHE A 465 -0.16 -6.15 -16.31
C PHE A 465 -1.58 -6.67 -16.11
N ASP A 466 -1.74 -8.00 -16.18
CA ASP A 466 -3.03 -8.66 -16.00
C ASP A 466 -3.56 -8.52 -14.56
N GLU A 467 -4.88 -8.61 -14.40
CA GLU A 467 -5.49 -8.80 -13.10
C GLU A 467 -4.96 -10.09 -12.45
N THR A 468 -4.64 -10.02 -11.17
CA THR A 468 -4.03 -11.13 -10.45
C THR A 468 -5.09 -12.05 -9.85
N PHE A 469 -4.78 -13.35 -9.80
CA PHE A 469 -5.61 -14.34 -9.12
C PHE A 469 -5.82 -14.00 -7.64
N GLY A 470 -7.10 -14.02 -7.20
CA GLY A 470 -7.53 -13.84 -5.82
C GLY A 470 -7.60 -12.38 -5.37
N ARG A 471 -7.21 -12.09 -4.12
CA ARG A 471 -7.32 -10.73 -3.55
C ARG A 471 -6.22 -9.80 -4.06
N ASP A 472 -6.55 -8.51 -4.08
CA ASP A 472 -5.54 -7.46 -4.22
C ASP A 472 -4.67 -7.36 -2.96
N THR A 473 -3.36 -7.28 -3.18
CA THR A 473 -2.40 -6.91 -2.14
C THR A 473 -2.31 -5.38 -2.02
N GLN A 474 -1.66 -4.89 -0.97
CA GLN A 474 -1.52 -3.45 -0.76
C GLN A 474 -0.89 -2.77 -1.99
N GLN A 475 -1.57 -1.73 -2.50
CA GLN A 475 -1.16 -0.95 -3.68
C GLN A 475 -1.03 -1.77 -4.98
N TRP A 476 -1.68 -2.93 -5.04
CA TRP A 476 -1.63 -3.78 -6.21
C TRP A 476 -2.20 -3.10 -7.46
N THR A 477 -3.31 -2.38 -7.30
CA THR A 477 -4.01 -1.64 -8.36
C THR A 477 -3.25 -0.44 -8.92
N LEU A 478 -2.13 -0.03 -8.30
CA LEU A 478 -1.25 0.97 -8.91
C LEU A 478 -0.56 0.38 -10.15
N PRO A 479 -0.24 1.18 -11.17
CA PRO A 479 0.48 0.71 -12.35
C PRO A 479 1.77 -0.08 -12.02
N ALA A 480 2.10 -1.06 -12.85
CA ALA A 480 3.38 -1.75 -12.80
C ALA A 480 4.48 -0.85 -13.37
N ARG A 481 5.53 -0.60 -12.59
CA ARG A 481 6.63 0.29 -12.97
C ARG A 481 7.68 -0.46 -13.77
N LYS A 482 7.99 0.00 -14.98
CA LYS A 482 8.99 -0.63 -15.86
C LYS A 482 10.17 0.34 -16.13
N PRO A 483 11.38 0.06 -15.59
CA PRO A 483 12.58 0.85 -15.86
C PRO A 483 12.99 0.82 -17.33
N THR A 484 13.46 1.96 -17.83
CA THR A 484 13.98 2.06 -19.20
C THR A 484 15.51 2.06 -19.28
N GLY A 485 16.23 2.02 -18.13
CA GLY A 485 17.68 2.17 -18.10
C GLY A 485 18.16 3.56 -18.55
N THR A 486 17.31 4.58 -18.39
CA THR A 486 17.66 5.97 -18.70
C THR A 486 17.29 6.91 -17.57
N TYR A 487 17.97 8.05 -17.54
CA TYR A 487 17.83 9.12 -16.56
C TYR A 487 17.74 10.46 -17.29
N LEU A 488 16.75 11.26 -16.94
CA LEU A 488 16.63 12.63 -17.41
C LEU A 488 17.59 13.50 -16.61
N ALA A 489 18.57 14.11 -17.29
CA ALA A 489 19.44 15.09 -16.65
C ALA A 489 18.57 16.28 -16.17
N PRO A 490 18.78 16.79 -14.94
CA PRO A 490 17.96 17.89 -14.41
C PRO A 490 17.95 19.10 -15.38
N GLY A 491 16.76 19.61 -15.67
CA GLY A 491 16.54 20.75 -16.58
C GLY A 491 16.70 20.45 -18.06
N THR A 492 16.70 19.18 -18.47
CA THR A 492 16.70 18.79 -19.90
C THR A 492 15.37 18.20 -20.32
N ILE A 493 15.17 18.06 -21.64
CA ILE A 493 13.99 17.44 -22.24
C ILE A 493 14.38 16.13 -22.92
N ALA A 494 13.59 15.07 -22.69
CA ALA A 494 13.68 13.83 -23.45
C ALA A 494 12.41 13.62 -24.28
N THR A 495 12.56 12.94 -25.42
CA THR A 495 11.45 12.48 -26.26
C THR A 495 11.27 10.98 -26.11
N VAL A 496 10.08 10.55 -25.72
CA VAL A 496 9.69 9.15 -25.58
C VAL A 496 8.79 8.78 -26.76
N THR A 497 9.18 7.77 -27.53
CA THR A 497 8.38 7.25 -28.64
C THR A 497 7.94 5.82 -28.34
N VAL A 498 6.63 5.57 -28.46
CA VAL A 498 5.97 4.32 -28.09
C VAL A 498 5.18 3.74 -29.27
N PRO A 499 4.95 2.42 -29.30
CA PRO A 499 4.08 1.81 -30.31
C PRO A 499 2.62 2.23 -30.10
N PRO A 500 1.79 2.20 -31.16
CA PRO A 500 0.38 2.62 -31.10
C PRO A 500 -0.47 1.91 -30.04
N ALA A 501 -0.09 0.70 -29.62
CA ALA A 501 -0.80 -0.07 -28.61
C ALA A 501 -0.81 0.57 -27.21
N LEU A 502 0.12 1.49 -26.93
CA LEU A 502 0.22 2.18 -25.64
C LEU A 502 -0.55 3.52 -25.63
N VAL A 503 -0.87 4.05 -26.82
CA VAL A 503 -1.37 5.41 -27.00
C VAL A 503 -2.82 5.54 -26.54
N GLY A 504 -3.09 6.43 -25.58
CA GLY A 504 -4.42 6.67 -25.01
C GLY A 504 -4.98 5.49 -24.21
N ALA A 505 -4.13 4.52 -23.84
CA ALA A 505 -4.52 3.29 -23.15
C ALA A 505 -4.20 3.33 -21.64
N GLY A 506 -4.01 4.52 -21.07
CA GLY A 506 -3.75 4.74 -19.64
C GLY A 506 -2.29 4.57 -19.20
N TYR A 507 -1.36 4.32 -20.13
CA TYR A 507 0.07 4.30 -19.83
C TYR A 507 0.60 5.71 -19.58
N GLN A 508 1.64 5.81 -18.76
CA GLN A 508 2.28 7.08 -18.46
C GLN A 508 3.81 6.95 -18.46
N VAL A 509 4.50 8.01 -18.87
CA VAL A 509 5.93 8.17 -18.63
C VAL A 509 6.12 8.79 -17.26
N ARG A 510 6.92 8.16 -16.41
CA ARG A 510 7.34 8.71 -15.11
C ARG A 510 8.76 9.25 -15.21
N VAL A 511 8.99 10.45 -14.66
CA VAL A 511 10.32 11.02 -14.44
C VAL A 511 10.57 11.14 -12.94
N GLY A 512 11.47 10.32 -12.40
CA GLY A 512 11.77 10.20 -10.97
C GLY A 512 11.23 8.90 -10.38
N ALA A 513 12.08 8.16 -9.64
CA ALA A 513 11.69 6.88 -9.04
C ALA A 513 10.96 7.03 -7.69
N HIS A 514 11.12 8.17 -7.00
CA HIS A 514 10.72 8.38 -5.61
C HIS A 514 9.32 8.99 -5.55
N SER A 515 8.31 8.14 -5.76
CA SER A 515 6.91 8.53 -6.01
C SER A 515 6.06 8.74 -4.76
N TRP A 516 6.61 8.53 -3.57
CA TRP A 516 5.88 8.75 -2.32
C TRP A 516 5.75 10.24 -1.99
N ASP A 517 4.51 10.68 -1.74
CA ASP A 517 4.22 12.00 -1.18
C ASP A 517 4.59 12.04 0.31
N MET A 518 5.54 12.91 0.65
CA MET A 518 6.07 13.06 2.02
C MET A 518 5.36 14.15 2.85
N SER A 519 4.18 14.62 2.43
CA SER A 519 3.47 15.71 3.11
C SER A 519 3.15 15.41 4.57
N ASN A 520 2.95 14.14 4.92
CA ASN A 520 2.67 13.68 6.28
C ASN A 520 3.92 13.44 7.13
N ARG A 521 5.12 13.73 6.61
CA ARG A 521 6.39 13.54 7.32
C ARG A 521 6.85 14.85 7.96
N PRO A 522 7.08 14.87 9.29
CA PRO A 522 7.61 16.07 9.93
C PRO A 522 9.00 16.45 9.40
N PRO A 523 9.99 15.54 9.28
CA PRO A 523 11.27 15.91 8.68
C PRO A 523 11.15 16.01 7.15
N VAL A 524 11.61 17.12 6.59
CA VAL A 524 11.63 17.39 5.14
C VAL A 524 13.08 17.44 4.67
N LYS A 525 13.45 16.52 3.77
CA LYS A 525 14.83 16.38 3.23
C LYS A 525 14.93 16.44 1.71
N ARG A 526 13.78 16.47 1.04
CA ARG A 526 13.58 16.61 -0.40
C ARG A 526 12.18 17.21 -0.61
N LEU A 527 11.85 17.60 -1.83
CA LEU A 527 10.47 17.95 -2.19
C LEU A 527 9.51 16.81 -1.83
N VAL A 528 8.32 17.17 -1.36
CA VAL A 528 7.32 16.18 -0.92
C VAL A 528 6.85 15.33 -2.08
N ARG A 529 6.70 15.93 -3.27
CA ARG A 529 6.54 15.23 -4.55
C ARG A 529 7.77 15.51 -5.40
N ALA A 530 8.56 14.48 -5.63
CA ALA A 530 9.84 14.55 -6.35
C ALA A 530 9.79 13.86 -7.72
N THR A 531 8.59 13.62 -8.26
CA THR A 531 8.36 12.80 -9.45
C THR A 531 7.25 13.41 -10.28
N LEU A 532 7.38 13.34 -11.61
CA LEU A 532 6.38 13.80 -12.59
C LEU A 532 5.83 12.63 -13.41
N LEU A 533 4.60 12.80 -13.90
CA LEU A 533 3.91 11.84 -14.77
C LEU A 533 3.40 12.55 -16.02
N TYR A 534 3.64 11.95 -17.18
CA TYR A 534 3.18 12.42 -18.49
C TYR A 534 2.36 11.32 -19.15
N ALA A 535 1.13 11.61 -19.56
CA ALA A 535 0.29 10.64 -20.24
C ALA A 535 0.86 10.28 -21.63
N LEU A 536 0.73 9.01 -22.03
CA LEU A 536 1.06 8.56 -23.37
C LEU A 536 -0.16 8.68 -24.29
N ASP A 537 -0.63 9.91 -24.56
CA ASP A 537 -1.78 10.18 -25.43
C ASP A 537 -1.40 10.39 -26.91
N ALA A 538 -0.10 10.37 -27.21
CA ALA A 538 0.44 10.37 -28.56
C ALA A 538 1.58 9.34 -28.70
N SER A 539 1.93 8.96 -29.93
CA SER A 539 3.06 8.04 -30.18
C SER A 539 4.41 8.64 -29.78
N THR A 540 4.48 9.97 -29.65
CA THR A 540 5.69 10.71 -29.28
C THR A 540 5.33 11.75 -28.25
N VAL A 541 5.91 11.65 -27.06
CA VAL A 541 5.66 12.54 -25.92
C VAL A 541 7.00 13.12 -25.44
N LYS A 542 7.03 14.43 -25.18
CA LYS A 542 8.18 15.09 -24.55
C LYS A 542 7.99 15.09 -23.04
N VAL A 543 9.07 14.89 -22.30
CA VAL A 543 9.10 14.93 -20.84
C VAL A 543 10.23 15.81 -20.36
N ALA A 544 9.99 16.55 -19.27
CA ALA A 544 10.96 17.44 -18.66
C ALA A 544 10.91 17.32 -17.13
N SER A 545 11.97 17.75 -16.45
CA SER A 545 11.94 17.89 -14.99
C SER A 545 13.07 18.81 -14.53
N PRO A 546 12.80 19.81 -13.67
CA PRO A 546 13.85 20.66 -13.12
C PRO A 546 14.73 19.89 -12.12
N TYR A 547 14.20 18.75 -11.62
CA TYR A 547 14.83 17.91 -10.62
C TYR A 547 15.56 16.71 -11.23
N GLY A 548 15.19 16.32 -12.46
CA GLY A 548 15.68 15.12 -13.14
C GLY A 548 15.15 13.83 -12.49
N GLY A 549 15.61 12.68 -12.99
CA GLY A 549 15.20 11.39 -12.44
C GLY A 549 15.27 10.25 -13.43
N GLY A 550 15.19 9.01 -12.94
CA GLY A 550 15.02 7.83 -13.80
C GLY A 550 13.74 7.95 -14.63
N ILE A 551 13.77 7.47 -15.88
CA ILE A 551 12.60 7.41 -16.75
C ILE A 551 12.01 6.00 -16.67
N TYR A 552 10.70 5.92 -16.46
CA TYR A 552 9.97 4.65 -16.34
C TYR A 552 8.68 4.72 -17.16
N ILE A 553 8.18 3.55 -17.56
CA ILE A 553 6.82 3.41 -18.08
C ILE A 553 5.94 2.81 -17.00
N GLU A 554 4.83 3.48 -16.70
CA GLU A 554 3.78 3.00 -15.81
C GLU A 554 2.75 2.23 -16.65
N VAL A 555 2.66 0.92 -16.41
CA VAL A 555 1.77 -0.01 -17.12
C VAL A 555 0.50 -0.20 -16.30
N PRO A 556 -0.67 0.26 -16.76
CA PRO A 556 -1.91 0.18 -15.98
C PRO A 556 -2.37 -1.27 -15.80
N ILE A 557 -3.10 -1.55 -14.74
CA ILE A 557 -3.71 -2.87 -14.53
C ILE A 557 -4.73 -3.17 -15.65
N GLY A 558 -4.78 -4.42 -16.10
CA GLY A 558 -5.56 -4.87 -17.24
C GLY A 558 -4.91 -4.62 -18.61
N ALA A 559 -3.72 -4.01 -18.65
CA ALA A 559 -2.97 -3.81 -19.88
C ALA A 559 -2.47 -5.15 -20.47
N ASP A 560 -2.54 -5.31 -21.80
CA ASP A 560 -2.20 -6.55 -22.51
C ASP A 560 -1.27 -6.35 -23.71
N ALA A 561 -0.51 -5.23 -23.78
CA ALA A 561 0.29 -4.89 -24.95
C ALA A 561 1.48 -5.83 -25.22
N GLY A 562 1.77 -6.76 -24.31
CA GLY A 562 2.86 -7.71 -24.41
C GLY A 562 4.24 -7.05 -24.27
N VAL A 563 5.28 -7.71 -24.77
CA VAL A 563 6.63 -7.15 -24.77
C VAL A 563 6.76 -6.14 -25.91
N VAL A 564 7.12 -4.91 -25.58
CA VAL A 564 7.21 -3.78 -26.53
C VAL A 564 8.52 -3.01 -26.36
N ASP A 565 8.95 -2.37 -27.44
CA ASP A 565 10.09 -1.46 -27.44
C ASP A 565 9.62 0.00 -27.29
N VAL A 566 10.34 0.75 -26.47
CA VAL A 566 10.12 2.19 -26.23
C VAL A 566 11.44 2.91 -26.50
N ASP A 567 11.40 3.93 -27.36
CA ASP A 567 12.57 4.73 -27.72
C ASP A 567 12.65 6.00 -26.88
N ILE A 568 13.78 6.22 -26.21
CA ILE A 568 14.04 7.40 -25.38
C ILE A 568 15.22 8.18 -25.98
N THR A 569 14.93 9.37 -26.51
CA THR A 569 15.93 10.26 -27.12
C THR A 569 16.21 11.44 -26.21
N GLY A 570 17.48 11.85 -26.09
CA GLY A 570 17.88 12.99 -25.25
C GLY A 570 18.09 12.67 -23.76
N ALA A 571 18.05 11.38 -23.38
CA ALA A 571 18.29 10.95 -22.00
C ALA A 571 19.71 10.38 -21.79
N VAL A 572 20.16 10.38 -20.54
CA VAL A 572 21.42 9.76 -20.12
C VAL A 572 21.17 8.30 -19.76
N ARG A 573 22.12 7.39 -20.03
CA ARG A 573 22.01 6.00 -19.57
C ARG A 573 22.14 5.90 -18.05
N SER A 574 21.32 5.05 -17.42
CA SER A 574 21.44 4.66 -16.01
C SER A 574 21.90 3.20 -15.88
N PRO A 575 22.63 2.85 -14.81
CA PRO A 575 22.90 1.45 -14.52
C PRO A 575 21.63 0.63 -14.41
N TYR A 576 21.53 -0.44 -15.21
CA TYR A 576 20.35 -1.29 -15.19
C TYR A 576 20.76 -2.75 -15.31
N PHE A 577 20.36 -3.56 -14.33
CA PHE A 577 20.51 -5.00 -14.38
C PHE A 577 19.15 -5.67 -14.57
N SER A 578 18.95 -6.27 -15.73
CA SER A 578 17.71 -7.01 -16.04
C SER A 578 17.96 -8.51 -15.96
N ALA A 579 17.09 -9.24 -15.28
CA ALA A 579 17.02 -10.70 -15.29
C ALA A 579 15.62 -11.18 -15.71
N LYS A 580 14.96 -10.39 -16.57
CA LYS A 580 13.67 -10.73 -17.17
C LYS A 580 13.83 -11.75 -18.28
N SER A 581 12.80 -12.56 -18.49
CA SER A 581 12.75 -13.59 -19.54
C SER A 581 13.03 -13.08 -20.98
N PHE A 582 12.74 -11.82 -21.27
CA PHE A 582 12.92 -11.19 -22.59
C PHE A 582 14.06 -10.16 -22.66
N HIS A 583 14.70 -9.85 -21.53
CA HIS A 583 15.84 -8.93 -21.45
C HIS A 583 16.72 -9.36 -20.27
N SER A 584 17.87 -9.95 -20.55
CA SER A 584 18.81 -10.41 -19.52
C SER A 584 20.18 -9.78 -19.71
N THR A 585 20.68 -9.14 -18.65
CA THR A 585 22.03 -8.58 -18.54
C THR A 585 22.99 -9.67 -18.07
N THR A 586 24.03 -9.95 -18.85
CA THR A 586 25.07 -10.91 -18.46
C THR A 586 26.04 -10.31 -17.44
N ALA A 587 26.73 -11.16 -16.68
CA ALA A 587 27.78 -10.72 -15.76
C ALA A 587 28.88 -9.90 -16.45
N SER A 588 29.23 -10.23 -17.70
CA SER A 588 30.20 -9.47 -18.49
C SER A 588 29.69 -8.09 -18.85
N GLU A 589 28.45 -7.99 -19.35
CA GLU A 589 27.83 -6.71 -19.70
C GLU A 589 27.67 -5.81 -18.48
N TRP A 590 27.29 -6.37 -17.33
CA TRP A 590 27.25 -5.65 -16.07
C TRP A 590 28.62 -5.04 -15.74
N ASN A 591 29.68 -5.86 -15.78
CA ASN A 591 31.02 -5.44 -15.41
C ASN A 591 31.63 -4.39 -16.37
N SER A 592 31.39 -4.56 -17.67
CA SER A 592 32.00 -3.72 -18.71
C SER A 592 31.19 -2.47 -19.04
N THR A 593 29.87 -2.52 -18.91
CA THR A 593 28.95 -1.51 -19.48
C THR A 593 27.96 -0.98 -18.46
N GLU A 594 27.01 -1.82 -18.02
CA GLU A 594 25.79 -1.33 -17.35
C GLU A 594 26.10 -0.61 -16.03
N ARG A 595 26.93 -1.20 -15.15
CA ARG A 595 27.28 -0.56 -13.85
C ARG A 595 28.08 0.74 -13.99
N ASN A 596 28.66 0.97 -15.17
CA ASN A 596 29.54 2.11 -15.43
C ASN A 596 28.78 3.34 -15.97
N HIS A 597 27.48 3.20 -16.27
CA HIS A 597 26.66 4.33 -16.69
C HIS A 597 26.61 5.45 -15.62
N PRO A 598 26.55 6.73 -16.04
CA PRO A 598 26.86 7.86 -15.14
C PRO A 598 25.68 8.33 -14.28
N ALA A 599 24.45 7.89 -14.53
CA ALA A 599 23.30 8.30 -13.74
C ALA A 599 23.45 7.88 -12.26
N PRO A 600 22.86 8.65 -11.31
CA PRO A 600 23.09 8.45 -9.87
C PRO A 600 22.36 7.24 -9.27
N TRP A 601 21.42 6.63 -9.99
CA TRP A 601 20.60 5.51 -9.53
C TRP A 601 20.71 4.32 -10.46
N ALA A 602 20.62 3.13 -9.86
CA ALA A 602 20.62 1.84 -10.52
C ALA A 602 19.30 1.12 -10.26
N ASP A 603 18.72 0.56 -11.32
CA ASP A 603 17.56 -0.32 -11.24
C ASP A 603 17.99 -1.78 -11.42
N PHE A 604 17.32 -2.68 -10.71
CA PHE A 604 17.44 -4.12 -10.89
C PHE A 604 16.04 -4.71 -10.99
N GLN A 605 15.82 -5.59 -11.97
CA GLN A 605 14.47 -6.13 -12.22
C GLN A 605 14.50 -7.56 -12.75
N THR A 606 13.65 -8.42 -12.19
CA THR A 606 13.24 -9.72 -12.73
C THR A 606 11.75 -9.68 -13.09
N ASP A 607 11.18 -10.79 -13.53
CA ASP A 607 9.72 -10.90 -13.72
C ASP A 607 8.95 -10.93 -12.36
N LYS A 608 9.65 -11.00 -11.21
CA LYS A 608 9.06 -11.17 -9.88
C LYS A 608 9.44 -10.08 -8.88
N PHE A 609 10.57 -9.43 -9.05
CA PHE A 609 11.17 -8.53 -8.07
C PHE A 609 11.79 -7.31 -8.74
N MET A 610 11.71 -6.16 -8.07
CA MET A 610 12.39 -4.94 -8.46
C MET A 610 13.09 -4.29 -7.28
N MET A 611 14.23 -3.65 -7.54
CA MET A 611 14.80 -2.70 -6.58
C MET A 611 15.45 -1.49 -7.27
N GLN A 612 15.51 -0.37 -6.54
CA GLN A 612 16.22 0.83 -6.97
C GLN A 612 17.14 1.35 -5.85
N VAL A 613 18.44 1.45 -6.16
CA VAL A 613 19.52 1.82 -5.23
C VAL A 613 20.45 2.86 -5.86
N SER A 614 21.22 3.59 -5.06
CA SER A 614 22.21 4.52 -5.60
C SER A 614 23.33 3.78 -6.34
N ARG A 615 23.84 4.37 -7.42
CA ARG A 615 25.06 3.92 -8.12
C ARG A 615 26.24 3.75 -7.17
N GLU A 616 26.33 4.58 -6.13
CA GLU A 616 27.38 4.52 -5.11
C GLU A 616 27.40 3.17 -4.35
N TRP A 617 26.31 2.42 -4.36
CA TRP A 617 26.22 1.12 -3.71
C TRP A 617 26.71 -0.03 -4.59
N ILE A 618 26.81 0.18 -5.91
CA ILE A 618 26.95 -0.92 -6.88
C ILE A 618 28.13 -0.79 -7.87
N TYR A 619 28.82 0.36 -7.94
CA TYR A 619 29.85 0.56 -8.98
C TYR A 619 31.04 -0.42 -8.92
N ALA A 620 31.25 -1.09 -7.78
CA ALA A 620 32.28 -2.09 -7.57
C ALA A 620 31.72 -3.52 -7.41
N MET A 621 30.39 -3.71 -7.57
CA MET A 621 29.73 -5.01 -7.49
C MET A 621 30.06 -5.87 -8.72
N ASP A 622 30.53 -7.10 -8.51
CA ASP A 622 30.82 -8.03 -9.61
C ASP A 622 29.54 -8.54 -10.29
N GLY A 623 29.63 -8.82 -11.59
CA GLY A 623 28.51 -9.33 -12.38
C GLY A 623 28.01 -10.70 -11.93
N ALA A 624 28.87 -11.57 -11.41
CA ALA A 624 28.41 -12.85 -10.87
C ALA A 624 27.56 -12.65 -9.61
N ASP A 625 27.95 -11.69 -8.76
CA ASP A 625 27.16 -11.32 -7.58
C ASP A 625 25.81 -10.72 -7.99
N ALA A 626 25.75 -9.91 -9.05
CA ALA A 626 24.50 -9.32 -9.54
C ALA A 626 23.53 -10.38 -10.10
N VAL A 627 24.04 -11.36 -10.85
CA VAL A 627 23.26 -12.51 -11.32
C VAL A 627 22.69 -13.30 -10.14
N GLN A 628 23.54 -13.66 -9.17
CA GLN A 628 23.12 -14.43 -8.00
C GLN A 628 22.11 -13.67 -7.15
N LEU A 629 22.32 -12.36 -6.95
CA LEU A 629 21.41 -11.50 -6.20
C LEU A 629 19.98 -11.56 -6.73
N MET A 630 19.80 -11.46 -8.05
CA MET A 630 18.47 -11.48 -8.65
C MET A 630 17.83 -12.87 -8.59
N ALA A 631 18.63 -13.93 -8.73
CA ALA A 631 18.16 -15.30 -8.53
C ALA A 631 17.70 -15.56 -7.08
N ASP A 632 18.43 -15.02 -6.10
CA ASP A 632 18.10 -15.15 -4.68
C ASP A 632 16.79 -14.41 -4.35
N TRP A 633 16.59 -13.20 -4.90
CA TRP A 633 15.33 -12.47 -4.74
C TRP A 633 14.15 -13.19 -5.40
N ASP A 634 14.34 -13.77 -6.60
CA ASP A 634 13.30 -14.58 -7.25
C ASP A 634 12.92 -15.81 -6.43
N ALA A 635 13.90 -16.50 -5.86
CA ALA A 635 13.64 -17.65 -4.98
C ALA A 635 12.88 -17.24 -3.71
N ALA A 636 13.17 -16.06 -3.16
CA ALA A 636 12.41 -15.50 -2.04
C ALA A 636 10.97 -15.15 -2.43
N MET A 637 10.76 -14.54 -3.60
CA MET A 637 9.40 -14.21 -4.08
C MET A 637 8.58 -15.47 -4.34
N ASP A 638 9.19 -16.53 -4.88
CA ASP A 638 8.54 -17.83 -5.06
C ASP A 638 8.09 -18.41 -3.71
N ALA A 639 8.98 -18.47 -2.72
CA ALA A 639 8.65 -19.02 -1.40
C ALA A 639 7.51 -18.26 -0.70
N ILE A 640 7.42 -16.94 -0.87
CA ILE A 640 6.36 -16.13 -0.29
C ILE A 640 5.05 -16.28 -1.07
N ASN A 641 5.09 -16.25 -2.40
CA ASN A 641 3.89 -16.40 -3.23
C ASN A 641 3.29 -17.79 -3.07
N ASP A 642 4.11 -18.84 -3.05
CA ASP A 642 3.66 -20.23 -2.80
C ASP A 642 2.95 -20.31 -1.44
N LEU A 643 3.56 -19.76 -0.37
CA LEU A 643 2.96 -19.75 0.97
C LEU A 643 1.64 -18.97 1.03
N MET A 644 1.55 -17.84 0.32
CA MET A 644 0.37 -16.96 0.36
C MET A 644 -0.69 -17.34 -0.68
N GLY A 645 -0.48 -18.41 -1.46
CA GLY A 645 -1.42 -18.89 -2.46
C GLY A 645 -1.53 -18.05 -3.73
N PHE A 646 -0.48 -17.29 -4.07
CA PHE A 646 -0.40 -16.50 -5.31
C PHE A 646 0.40 -17.24 -6.40
N PRO A 647 0.12 -16.97 -7.68
CA PRO A 647 1.02 -17.37 -8.77
C PRO A 647 2.42 -16.78 -8.57
N ARG A 648 3.46 -17.52 -8.95
CA ARG A 648 4.86 -17.04 -8.88
C ARG A 648 5.14 -15.83 -9.79
N ILE A 649 4.46 -15.73 -10.93
CA ILE A 649 4.43 -14.55 -11.79
C ILE A 649 3.04 -13.92 -11.70
N ARG A 650 2.99 -12.66 -11.29
CA ARG A 650 1.72 -11.95 -11.02
C ARG A 650 1.45 -10.81 -12.01
N GLY A 651 2.25 -10.68 -13.08
CA GLY A 651 2.19 -9.55 -14.04
C GLY A 651 2.91 -8.28 -13.55
N LYS A 652 2.82 -8.00 -12.25
CA LYS A 652 3.61 -7.01 -11.53
C LYS A 652 4.56 -7.68 -10.53
N GLU A 653 5.65 -7.00 -10.22
CA GLU A 653 6.65 -7.46 -9.28
C GLU A 653 6.00 -7.65 -7.90
N THR A 654 6.19 -8.83 -7.31
CA THR A 654 5.65 -9.21 -6.00
C THR A 654 6.13 -8.26 -4.92
N MET A 655 7.37 -7.79 -5.05
CA MET A 655 7.95 -6.78 -4.19
C MET A 655 8.82 -5.83 -5.01
N TYR A 656 8.69 -4.54 -4.71
CA TYR A 656 9.57 -3.49 -5.19
C TYR A 656 10.13 -2.75 -3.98
N ILE A 657 11.45 -2.79 -3.77
CA ILE A 657 12.12 -2.10 -2.67
C ILE A 657 12.97 -0.92 -3.17
N GLN A 658 13.00 0.16 -2.40
CA GLN A 658 13.70 1.40 -2.77
C GLN A 658 14.36 2.03 -1.55
N THR A 659 15.57 2.57 -1.73
CA THR A 659 16.16 3.48 -0.74
C THR A 659 15.65 4.91 -0.95
N ASP A 660 15.43 5.68 0.12
CA ASP A 660 15.06 7.11 0.06
C ASP A 660 15.83 7.88 1.16
N LEU A 661 15.83 9.22 1.17
CA LEU A 661 16.44 10.03 2.24
C LEU A 661 15.73 9.89 3.60
N ILE A 662 14.46 9.48 3.53
CA ILE A 662 13.57 9.31 4.67
C ILE A 662 12.54 8.23 4.37
N PHE A 663 12.16 7.46 5.39
CA PHE A 663 11.06 6.51 5.29
C PHE A 663 9.73 7.24 5.02
N ARG A 664 8.85 6.58 4.27
CA ARG A 664 7.47 7.05 4.03
C ARG A 664 6.60 7.14 5.29
N SER A 665 6.99 6.49 6.40
CA SER A 665 6.27 6.46 7.67
C SER A 665 7.23 6.50 8.87
N SER A 666 6.72 6.75 10.09
CA SER A 666 7.53 6.75 11.32
C SER A 666 7.96 5.35 11.75
N VAL A 667 7.35 4.33 11.14
CA VAL A 667 7.67 2.92 11.26
C VAL A 667 8.02 2.37 9.88
N HIS A 668 8.60 1.16 9.84
CA HIS A 668 8.69 0.42 8.59
C HIS A 668 7.28 0.17 8.05
N ALA A 669 7.16 0.14 6.73
CA ALA A 669 5.85 -0.03 6.10
C ALA A 669 5.98 -0.74 4.76
N PRO A 670 4.96 -1.52 4.37
CA PRO A 670 4.87 -2.06 3.02
C PRO A 670 4.66 -0.96 1.99
N GLY A 671 4.91 -1.33 0.73
CA GLY A 671 4.38 -0.61 -0.41
C GLY A 671 5.04 -0.96 -1.74
N TYR A 672 4.67 -0.20 -2.76
CA TYR A 672 5.22 -0.29 -4.11
C TYR A 672 5.73 1.10 -4.56
N PRO A 673 6.97 1.47 -4.24
CA PRO A 673 7.98 0.68 -3.53
C PRO A 673 7.85 0.70 -2.00
N ALA A 674 8.37 -0.34 -1.34
CA ALA A 674 8.69 -0.30 0.09
C ALA A 674 9.98 0.51 0.31
N THR A 675 9.97 1.43 1.27
CA THR A 675 11.08 2.37 1.54
C THR A 675 11.53 2.31 3.00
N ASN A 676 12.20 1.21 3.36
CA ASN A 676 12.60 0.89 4.73
C ASN A 676 14.12 1.02 4.97
N VAL A 677 14.85 1.61 4.02
CA VAL A 677 16.29 1.88 4.12
C VAL A 677 16.60 3.32 3.73
N ASN A 678 17.29 4.04 4.63
CA ASN A 678 17.68 5.42 4.39
C ASN A 678 18.98 5.48 3.56
N PHE A 679 18.97 6.29 2.52
CA PHE A 679 20.14 6.70 1.75
C PHE A 679 20.69 8.03 2.27
N ASN A 680 22.01 8.16 2.30
CA ASN A 680 22.71 9.40 2.60
C ASN A 680 23.53 9.81 1.36
N PRO A 681 23.12 10.86 0.63
CA PRO A 681 23.84 11.31 -0.57
C PRO A 681 25.29 11.75 -0.32
N ASN A 682 25.64 12.08 0.93
CA ASN A 682 26.99 12.45 1.32
C ASN A 682 27.79 11.27 1.91
N GLY A 683 27.22 10.06 1.88
CA GLY A 683 27.85 8.84 2.40
C GLY A 683 28.90 8.27 1.43
N SER A 684 29.88 7.55 1.98
CA SER A 684 30.82 6.74 1.19
C SER A 684 30.46 5.27 1.34
N TYR A 685 30.19 4.60 0.22
CA TYR A 685 29.62 3.25 0.19
C TYR A 685 30.54 2.20 -0.44
N ASN A 686 31.76 2.60 -0.87
CA ASN A 686 32.78 1.75 -1.49
C ASN A 686 32.33 0.97 -2.76
N GLY A 687 31.15 1.25 -3.32
CA GLY A 687 30.68 0.65 -4.57
C GLY A 687 30.16 -0.78 -4.46
N TYR A 688 30.22 -1.40 -3.28
CA TYR A 688 29.63 -2.72 -3.05
C TYR A 688 29.08 -2.76 -1.62
N GLN A 689 27.90 -2.19 -1.44
CA GLN A 689 27.38 -1.90 -0.10
C GLN A 689 27.07 -3.18 0.69
N ASN A 690 27.38 -3.18 1.99
CA ASN A 690 27.00 -4.26 2.91
C ASN A 690 25.57 -4.05 3.45
N ASN A 691 24.58 -4.23 2.58
CA ASN A 691 23.16 -4.13 2.91
C ASN A 691 22.39 -5.21 2.14
N TYR A 692 21.28 -5.72 2.69
CA TYR A 692 20.53 -6.83 2.10
C TYR A 692 19.92 -6.54 0.73
N PHE A 693 19.75 -5.27 0.34
CA PHE A 693 19.42 -4.91 -1.04
C PHE A 693 20.49 -5.44 -2.01
N ILE A 694 21.78 -5.36 -1.63
CA ILE A 694 22.94 -5.72 -2.47
C ILE A 694 23.51 -7.10 -2.14
N ARG A 695 23.31 -7.57 -0.91
CA ARG A 695 23.84 -8.84 -0.39
C ARG A 695 22.82 -9.98 -0.43
N GLY A 696 21.59 -9.69 -0.84
CA GLY A 696 20.51 -10.64 -1.02
C GLY A 696 19.61 -10.80 0.21
N PRO A 697 18.40 -11.34 0.02
CA PRO A 697 17.39 -11.49 1.08
C PRO A 697 17.87 -12.26 2.31
N GLN A 698 18.79 -13.21 2.11
CA GLN A 698 19.44 -14.03 3.14
C GLN A 698 20.26 -13.24 4.17
N SER A 699 20.60 -11.99 3.86
CA SER A 699 21.55 -11.20 4.65
C SER A 699 20.89 -10.13 5.53
N GLY A 700 19.55 -10.12 5.64
CA GLY A 700 18.85 -9.23 6.58
C GLY A 700 17.51 -8.66 6.13
N ALA A 701 16.80 -9.26 5.16
CA ALA A 701 15.51 -8.75 4.67
C ALA A 701 14.30 -9.06 5.59
N GLY A 702 14.54 -9.30 6.89
CA GLY A 702 13.52 -9.59 7.91
C GLY A 702 12.39 -8.59 7.95
N THR A 703 12.76 -7.31 7.96
CA THR A 703 11.82 -6.20 7.93
C THR A 703 10.97 -6.21 6.66
N GLU A 704 11.57 -6.39 5.48
CA GLU A 704 10.79 -6.35 4.23
C GLU A 704 9.79 -7.50 4.15
N PHE A 705 10.15 -8.71 4.61
CA PHE A 705 9.23 -9.83 4.62
C PHE A 705 8.13 -9.70 5.67
N HIS A 706 8.43 -9.06 6.82
CA HIS A 706 7.41 -8.69 7.81
C HIS A 706 6.40 -7.71 7.22
N GLU A 707 6.87 -6.63 6.61
CA GLU A 707 6.01 -5.63 5.99
C GLU A 707 5.23 -6.22 4.81
N GLN A 708 5.86 -7.06 3.99
CA GLN A 708 5.19 -7.78 2.91
C GLN A 708 4.09 -8.70 3.46
N GLY A 709 4.28 -9.31 4.63
CA GLY A 709 3.24 -10.05 5.35
C GLY A 709 2.00 -9.20 5.67
N HIS A 710 2.18 -7.93 6.03
CA HIS A 710 1.07 -6.97 6.15
C HIS A 710 0.41 -6.71 4.80
N ALA A 711 1.21 -6.51 3.75
CA ALA A 711 0.74 -6.18 2.39
C ALA A 711 -0.18 -7.24 1.78
N TYR A 712 -0.05 -8.50 2.18
CA TYR A 712 -0.88 -9.60 1.66
C TYR A 712 -2.31 -9.62 2.18
N PHE A 713 -2.60 -8.92 3.28
CA PHE A 713 -3.93 -8.94 3.93
C PHE A 713 -4.49 -10.35 4.19
N PHE A 714 -3.62 -11.36 4.32
CA PHE A 714 -4.05 -12.75 4.50
C PHE A 714 -4.77 -12.95 5.84
N PRO A 715 -5.75 -13.87 5.94
CA PRO A 715 -6.51 -14.12 7.17
C PRO A 715 -5.60 -14.67 8.28
N LYS A 716 -5.85 -14.23 9.51
CA LYS A 716 -5.07 -14.59 10.71
C LYS A 716 -6.02 -14.89 11.86
N PHE A 717 -5.57 -15.65 12.86
CA PHE A 717 -6.36 -15.76 14.09
C PHE A 717 -6.32 -14.45 14.88
N GLY A 718 -7.25 -14.30 15.83
CA GLY A 718 -7.33 -13.11 16.68
C GLY A 718 -6.00 -12.78 17.39
N GLY A 719 -5.59 -11.52 17.32
CA GLY A 719 -4.39 -11.01 17.99
C GLY A 719 -3.07 -11.26 17.27
N GLU A 720 -3.10 -11.75 16.03
CA GLU A 720 -1.89 -12.14 15.28
C GLU A 720 -1.33 -11.08 14.33
N THR A 721 -1.87 -9.86 14.35
CA THR A 721 -1.49 -8.78 13.42
C THR A 721 0.01 -8.63 13.28
N GLU A 722 0.75 -8.64 14.39
CA GLU A 722 2.22 -8.46 14.45
C GLU A 722 2.98 -9.76 14.76
N ALA A 723 2.31 -10.89 14.59
CA ALA A 723 2.84 -12.21 14.92
C ALA A 723 3.00 -13.05 13.66
N ASN A 724 1.89 -13.37 13.00
CA ASN A 724 1.90 -14.26 11.84
C ASN A 724 2.58 -13.63 10.60
N VAL A 725 2.67 -12.30 10.55
CA VAL A 725 3.41 -11.57 9.50
C VAL A 725 4.91 -11.85 9.51
N ASN A 726 5.47 -12.49 10.55
CA ASN A 726 6.86 -12.94 10.57
C ASN A 726 7.09 -14.28 9.86
N LEU A 727 6.03 -15.06 9.60
CA LEU A 727 6.13 -16.39 8.96
C LEU A 727 6.73 -16.37 7.55
N PRO A 728 6.44 -15.39 6.67
CA PRO A 728 7.07 -15.29 5.35
C PRO A 728 8.60 -15.33 5.41
N TYR A 729 9.21 -14.71 6.42
CA TYR A 729 10.66 -14.78 6.59
C TYR A 729 11.13 -16.22 6.81
N VAL A 730 10.46 -16.98 7.69
CA VAL A 730 10.82 -18.38 7.96
C VAL A 730 10.73 -19.21 6.70
N ALA A 731 9.64 -19.07 5.93
CA ALA A 731 9.45 -19.77 4.66
C ALA A 731 10.56 -19.45 3.66
N VAL A 732 10.94 -18.18 3.50
CA VAL A 732 12.05 -17.80 2.62
C VAL A 732 13.35 -18.46 3.06
N ARG A 733 13.73 -18.36 4.35
CA ARG A 733 15.01 -18.89 4.81
C ARG A 733 15.08 -20.41 4.72
N ASN A 734 14.01 -21.09 5.10
CA ASN A 734 13.95 -22.55 5.10
C ASN A 734 13.78 -23.12 3.70
N ARG A 735 12.74 -22.71 2.96
CA ARG A 735 12.40 -23.28 1.64
C ARG A 735 13.36 -22.85 0.56
N ALA A 736 13.68 -21.55 0.47
CA ALA A 736 14.48 -21.03 -0.63
C ALA A 736 15.99 -21.21 -0.40
N PHE A 737 16.44 -21.19 0.87
CA PHE A 737 17.87 -21.18 1.21
C PHE A 737 18.33 -22.36 2.09
N GLY A 738 17.46 -23.34 2.34
CA GLY A 738 17.81 -24.58 3.05
C GLY A 738 18.22 -24.40 4.51
N MET A 739 17.83 -23.28 5.14
CA MET A 739 18.10 -23.02 6.55
C MET A 739 17.25 -23.92 7.43
N ASP A 740 17.83 -24.48 8.50
CA ASP A 740 17.07 -25.25 9.47
C ASP A 740 15.98 -24.40 10.15
N PHE A 741 14.90 -25.05 10.60
CA PHE A 741 13.73 -24.35 11.15
C PHE A 741 14.06 -23.47 12.35
N ASP A 742 14.90 -23.92 13.28
CA ASP A 742 15.24 -23.14 14.48
C ASP A 742 16.02 -21.87 14.10
N THR A 743 16.99 -21.96 13.19
CA THR A 743 17.74 -20.79 12.72
C THR A 743 16.84 -19.83 11.95
N ALA A 744 15.97 -20.33 11.08
CA ALA A 744 15.03 -19.52 10.30
C ALA A 744 14.00 -18.81 11.19
N PHE A 745 13.43 -19.54 12.15
CA PHE A 745 12.45 -19.05 13.13
C PHE A 745 13.05 -17.98 14.04
N ARG A 746 14.22 -18.24 14.62
CA ARG A 746 14.93 -17.26 15.46
C ARG A 746 15.18 -15.95 14.73
N GLN A 747 15.61 -16.01 13.47
CA GLN A 747 15.92 -14.82 12.68
C GLN A 747 14.66 -14.05 12.23
N SER A 748 13.45 -14.61 12.39
CA SER A 748 12.21 -13.98 11.93
C SER A 748 11.66 -12.91 12.87
N VAL A 749 12.20 -12.76 14.08
CA VAL A 749 11.74 -11.76 15.07
C VAL A 749 12.86 -10.75 15.32
N GLY A 750 13.03 -9.82 14.38
CA GLY A 750 14.10 -8.81 14.40
C GLY A 750 13.82 -7.54 15.23
N TYR A 751 12.70 -7.47 15.94
CA TYR A 751 12.22 -6.26 16.63
C TYR A 751 12.34 -6.41 18.15
N GLY A 752 13.52 -6.18 18.72
CA GLY A 752 13.70 -6.02 20.17
C GLY A 752 14.77 -6.90 20.81
N ASN A 753 14.94 -6.76 22.14
CA ASN A 753 15.99 -7.32 23.00
C ASN A 753 16.13 -8.87 23.04
N PHE A 754 15.49 -9.63 22.13
CA PHE A 754 15.60 -11.09 22.06
C PHE A 754 16.83 -11.57 21.27
N ASN A 755 17.84 -10.72 21.09
CA ASN A 755 19.05 -11.02 20.30
C ASN A 755 20.01 -12.04 20.94
N ASN A 756 19.54 -13.01 21.72
CA ASN A 756 20.39 -14.11 22.14
C ASN A 756 20.37 -15.19 21.05
N VAL A 757 21.25 -15.02 20.07
CA VAL A 757 21.29 -15.75 18.78
C VAL A 757 21.47 -17.28 18.94
N THR A 758 21.58 -17.83 20.14
CA THR A 758 21.70 -19.28 20.37
C THR A 758 20.48 -19.93 21.02
N THR A 759 19.54 -19.16 21.60
CA THR A 759 18.53 -19.73 22.52
C THR A 759 17.10 -19.79 21.99
N ASP A 760 16.78 -19.07 20.91
CA ASP A 760 15.40 -18.96 20.40
C ASP A 760 15.01 -20.13 19.48
N THR A 761 15.08 -21.34 20.03
CA THR A 761 14.57 -22.56 19.38
C THR A 761 13.08 -22.73 19.65
N LEU A 762 12.41 -23.59 18.87
CA LEU A 762 11.01 -23.96 19.11
C LEU A 762 10.83 -24.54 20.53
N ASP A 763 11.75 -25.42 20.95
CA ASP A 763 11.75 -26.02 22.29
C ASP A 763 11.81 -24.97 23.40
N ASN A 764 12.73 -24.01 23.31
CA ASN A 764 12.82 -22.96 24.32
C ASN A 764 11.64 -21.98 24.26
N THR A 765 11.09 -21.75 23.07
CA THR A 765 9.87 -20.96 22.92
C THR A 765 8.66 -21.66 23.53
N ALA A 766 8.62 -23.00 23.47
CA ALA A 766 7.60 -23.78 24.16
C ALA A 766 7.73 -23.63 25.67
N VAL A 767 8.95 -23.67 26.23
CA VAL A 767 9.19 -23.38 27.66
C VAL A 767 8.77 -21.94 28.01
N LEU A 768 9.08 -20.95 27.16
CA LEU A 768 8.66 -19.57 27.36
C LEU A 768 7.13 -19.45 27.46
N TRP A 769 6.39 -20.13 26.59
CA TRP A 769 4.93 -20.12 26.59
C TRP A 769 4.33 -20.93 27.75
N MET A 770 4.79 -22.16 27.96
CA MET A 770 4.32 -23.06 29.03
C MET A 770 4.47 -22.45 30.43
N THR A 771 5.47 -21.59 30.61
CA THR A 771 5.70 -20.89 31.88
C THR A 771 4.96 -19.55 31.98
N SER A 772 4.17 -19.14 31.00
CA SER A 772 3.36 -17.92 31.06
C SER A 772 2.08 -18.13 31.85
N PHE A 773 1.58 -17.08 32.50
CA PHE A 773 0.41 -17.23 33.38
C PHE A 773 -0.86 -17.64 32.64
N ASN A 774 -0.99 -17.25 31.37
CA ASN A 774 -2.13 -17.65 30.54
C ASN A 774 -2.10 -19.14 30.19
N PHE A 775 -0.92 -19.76 30.03
CA PHE A 775 -0.83 -21.21 29.90
C PHE A 775 -1.23 -21.91 31.19
N ALA A 776 -0.57 -21.57 32.30
CA ALA A 776 -0.93 -22.02 33.64
C ALA A 776 -0.53 -20.95 34.69
N PRO A 777 -1.36 -20.68 35.71
CA PRO A 777 -2.57 -21.42 36.09
C PRO A 777 -3.88 -20.85 35.52
N ARG A 778 -3.86 -19.87 34.59
CA ARG A 778 -5.11 -19.23 34.12
C ARG A 778 -5.84 -20.03 33.05
N GLU A 779 -5.12 -20.89 32.31
CA GLU A 779 -5.66 -21.74 31.24
C GLU A 779 -6.45 -20.96 30.18
N GLN A 780 -5.92 -19.80 29.80
CA GLN A 780 -6.51 -18.89 28.83
C GLN A 780 -5.79 -18.99 27.48
N PRO A 781 -6.47 -18.64 26.37
CA PRO A 781 -5.81 -18.42 25.10
C PRO A 781 -4.67 -17.42 25.25
N MET A 782 -3.64 -17.57 24.41
CA MET A 782 -2.52 -16.63 24.38
C MET A 782 -3.05 -15.22 24.07
N GLY A 783 -2.67 -14.24 24.90
CA GLY A 783 -3.11 -12.86 24.78
C GLY A 783 -2.46 -12.14 23.60
N ASN A 784 -3.09 -11.07 23.10
CA ASN A 784 -2.58 -10.30 21.96
C ASN A 784 -1.14 -9.80 22.16
N TRP A 785 -0.80 -9.35 23.37
CA TRP A 785 0.54 -8.85 23.72
C TRP A 785 1.57 -9.97 23.91
N GLU A 786 1.12 -11.21 24.18
CA GLU A 786 1.99 -12.39 24.24
C GLU A 786 2.30 -12.92 22.83
N LYS A 787 1.50 -12.55 21.82
CA LYS A 787 1.71 -12.90 20.41
C LYS A 787 2.55 -11.84 19.68
N ALA A 788 2.15 -10.58 19.79
CA ALA A 788 2.70 -9.49 18.99
C ALA A 788 4.21 -9.30 19.23
N TYR A 789 5.01 -9.37 18.17
CA TYR A 789 6.47 -9.24 18.24
C TYR A 789 7.13 -10.23 19.23
N GLN A 790 6.57 -11.43 19.38
CA GLN A 790 7.11 -12.50 20.23
C GLN A 790 7.24 -13.80 19.43
N PRO A 791 8.26 -14.64 19.68
CA PRO A 791 8.46 -15.89 18.94
C PRO A 791 7.28 -16.87 19.10
N GLN A 792 6.68 -16.97 20.28
CA GLN A 792 5.49 -17.82 20.49
C GLN A 792 4.27 -17.39 19.65
N GLY A 793 4.27 -16.16 19.14
CA GLY A 793 3.19 -15.60 18.33
C GLY A 793 2.99 -16.30 16.99
N HIS A 794 4.01 -16.94 16.43
CA HIS A 794 3.94 -17.69 15.16
C HIS A 794 4.60 -19.07 15.21
N ALA A 795 5.11 -19.51 16.37
CA ALA A 795 5.75 -20.81 16.56
C ALA A 795 4.91 -22.00 16.05
N ARG A 796 3.58 -21.99 16.28
CA ARG A 796 2.67 -23.06 15.82
C ARG A 796 2.71 -23.31 14.31
N TRP A 797 2.91 -22.25 13.51
CA TRP A 797 2.99 -22.37 12.06
C TRP A 797 4.32 -23.00 11.64
N VAL A 798 5.40 -22.67 12.35
CA VAL A 798 6.71 -23.27 12.13
C VAL A 798 6.72 -24.73 12.58
N ASP A 799 6.08 -25.05 13.71
CA ASP A 799 5.89 -26.44 14.16
C ASP A 799 5.07 -27.25 13.15
N TYR A 800 3.99 -26.68 12.62
CA TYR A 800 3.23 -27.34 11.54
C TYR A 800 4.14 -27.65 10.35
N ALA A 801 4.88 -26.64 9.86
CA ALA A 801 5.78 -26.83 8.72
C ALA A 801 6.91 -27.83 9.00
N ARG A 802 7.42 -27.86 10.23
CA ARG A 802 8.44 -28.82 10.68
C ARG A 802 7.94 -30.26 10.72
N LEU A 803 6.69 -30.47 11.10
CA LEU A 803 6.10 -31.81 11.22
C LEU A 803 5.54 -32.34 9.89
N PHE A 804 4.94 -31.47 9.08
CA PHE A 804 4.12 -31.89 7.94
C PHE A 804 4.55 -31.31 6.58
N GLY A 805 5.59 -30.48 6.55
CA GLY A 805 5.97 -29.73 5.35
C GLY A 805 5.13 -28.46 5.14
N TRP A 806 5.40 -27.75 4.05
CA TRP A 806 4.79 -26.45 3.75
C TRP A 806 3.50 -26.58 2.95
N GLU A 807 3.29 -27.71 2.29
CA GLU A 807 2.24 -27.95 1.29
C GLU A 807 0.83 -27.74 1.87
N GLY A 808 0.59 -28.18 3.11
CA GLY A 808 -0.68 -27.96 3.78
C GLY A 808 -0.93 -26.49 4.17
N LEU A 809 0.13 -25.73 4.44
CA LEU A 809 0.04 -24.28 4.67
C LEU A 809 -0.21 -23.53 3.36
N ASP A 810 0.48 -23.91 2.28
CA ASP A 810 0.27 -23.36 0.94
C ASP A 810 -1.20 -23.58 0.53
N ALA A 811 -1.72 -24.80 0.71
CA ALA A 811 -3.12 -25.14 0.44
C ALA A 811 -4.10 -24.32 1.30
N TYR A 812 -3.79 -24.14 2.59
CA TYR A 812 -4.61 -23.35 3.50
C TYR A 812 -4.79 -21.90 3.03
N TRP A 813 -3.71 -21.19 2.72
CA TRP A 813 -3.80 -19.80 2.26
C TRP A 813 -4.33 -19.68 0.83
N TYR A 814 -3.96 -20.61 -0.06
CA TYR A 814 -4.54 -20.73 -1.40
C TYR A 814 -6.06 -20.90 -1.35
N SER A 815 -6.60 -21.61 -0.36
CA SER A 815 -8.04 -21.80 -0.23
C SER A 815 -8.81 -20.48 -0.03
N PHE A 816 -8.21 -19.49 0.64
CA PHE A 816 -8.80 -18.15 0.76
C PHE A 816 -8.69 -17.36 -0.53
N MET A 817 -7.54 -17.44 -1.21
CA MET A 817 -7.34 -16.82 -2.52
C MET A 817 -8.34 -17.30 -3.56
N ARG A 818 -8.65 -18.61 -3.55
CA ARG A 818 -9.72 -19.20 -4.36
C ARG A 818 -11.08 -18.61 -4.00
N ASP A 819 -11.39 -18.41 -2.73
CA ASP A 819 -12.65 -17.83 -2.31
C ASP A 819 -12.75 -16.36 -2.75
N ASP A 820 -11.70 -15.57 -2.58
CA ASP A 820 -11.65 -14.17 -3.03
C ASP A 820 -11.85 -14.06 -4.54
N ALA A 821 -11.15 -14.89 -5.32
CA ALA A 821 -11.29 -14.94 -6.78
C ALA A 821 -12.72 -15.25 -7.22
N ASN A 822 -13.47 -15.97 -6.39
CA ASN A 822 -14.87 -16.34 -6.65
C ASN A 822 -15.88 -15.44 -5.91
N GLY A 823 -15.44 -14.38 -5.22
CA GLY A 823 -16.30 -13.52 -4.40
C GLY A 823 -17.02 -14.26 -3.27
N THR A 824 -16.47 -15.39 -2.81
CA THR A 824 -17.06 -16.23 -1.75
C THR A 824 -16.67 -15.70 -0.39
N SER A 825 -17.66 -15.34 0.43
CA SER A 825 -17.41 -14.93 1.81
C SER A 825 -17.01 -16.13 2.68
N TYR A 826 -16.04 -15.93 3.56
CA TYR A 826 -15.61 -16.92 4.54
C TYR A 826 -15.60 -16.32 5.95
N SER A 827 -15.76 -17.18 6.96
CA SER A 827 -15.68 -16.79 8.37
C SER A 827 -14.23 -16.65 8.81
N ASN A 828 -13.95 -15.66 9.65
CA ASN A 828 -12.65 -15.45 10.30
C ASN A 828 -12.66 -15.83 11.79
N ASN A 829 -13.72 -16.51 12.26
CA ASN A 829 -13.76 -17.03 13.62
C ASN A 829 -12.76 -18.19 13.79
N THR A 830 -12.31 -18.42 15.03
CA THR A 830 -11.23 -19.37 15.31
C THR A 830 -11.57 -20.78 14.83
N ASP A 831 -12.79 -21.26 15.05
CA ASP A 831 -13.17 -22.64 14.72
C ASP A 831 -13.24 -22.86 13.21
N SER A 832 -13.73 -21.88 12.46
CA SER A 832 -13.78 -21.93 10.99
C SER A 832 -12.38 -21.93 10.39
N LEU A 833 -11.47 -21.15 10.96
CA LEU A 833 -10.08 -21.10 10.53
C LEU A 833 -9.34 -22.41 10.88
N LEU A 834 -9.58 -23.00 12.05
CA LEU A 834 -9.02 -24.29 12.45
C LEU A 834 -9.56 -25.44 11.59
N LEU A 835 -10.88 -25.50 11.36
CA LEU A 835 -11.50 -26.53 10.52
C LEU A 835 -10.94 -26.48 9.11
N ARG A 836 -10.82 -25.27 8.54
CA ARG A 836 -10.22 -25.08 7.22
C ARG A 836 -8.77 -25.54 7.19
N LEU A 837 -7.97 -25.20 8.20
CA LEU A 837 -6.58 -25.66 8.28
C LEU A 837 -6.50 -27.19 8.39
N CYS A 838 -7.39 -27.83 9.16
CA CYS A 838 -7.45 -29.28 9.23
C CYS A 838 -7.77 -29.89 7.85
N ARG A 839 -8.79 -29.36 7.17
CA ARG A 839 -9.23 -29.85 5.86
C ARG A 839 -8.15 -29.72 4.80
N GLU A 840 -7.57 -28.52 4.64
CA GLU A 840 -6.58 -28.26 3.59
C GLU A 840 -5.21 -28.89 3.93
N GLY A 841 -4.88 -29.00 5.23
CA GLY A 841 -3.68 -29.67 5.70
C GLY A 841 -3.79 -31.21 5.80
N GLY A 842 -4.98 -31.78 5.63
CA GLY A 842 -5.22 -33.21 5.64
C GLY A 842 -5.02 -33.91 6.99
N VAL A 843 -4.89 -33.17 8.10
CA VAL A 843 -4.64 -33.70 9.45
C VAL A 843 -5.36 -32.88 10.50
N ASP A 844 -5.75 -33.50 11.62
CA ASP A 844 -6.34 -32.76 12.73
C ASP A 844 -5.26 -32.00 13.52
N ILE A 845 -5.13 -30.70 13.23
CA ILE A 845 -4.11 -29.82 13.84
C ILE A 845 -4.52 -29.22 15.18
N ARG A 846 -5.76 -29.48 15.64
CA ARG A 846 -6.29 -28.83 16.84
C ARG A 846 -5.44 -29.03 18.09
N PRO A 847 -4.82 -30.21 18.37
CA PRO A 847 -4.00 -30.37 19.56
C PRO A 847 -2.78 -29.43 19.57
N LEU A 848 -2.11 -29.26 18.41
CA LEU A 848 -0.96 -28.38 18.27
C LEU A 848 -1.35 -26.91 18.45
N PHE A 849 -2.44 -26.47 17.81
CA PHE A 849 -2.87 -25.07 17.88
C PHE A 849 -3.47 -24.72 19.25
N HIS A 850 -4.16 -25.66 19.90
CA HIS A 850 -4.64 -25.51 21.27
C HIS A 850 -3.47 -25.37 22.24
N PHE A 851 -2.43 -26.22 22.13
CA PHE A 851 -1.20 -26.08 22.93
C PHE A 851 -0.61 -24.68 22.79
N TRP A 852 -0.48 -24.16 21.56
CA TRP A 852 0.04 -22.81 21.29
C TRP A 852 -0.97 -21.67 21.55
N GLY A 853 -2.00 -21.91 22.36
CA GLY A 853 -2.89 -20.87 22.87
C GLY A 853 -3.95 -20.37 21.88
N ILE A 854 -4.24 -21.14 20.81
CA ILE A 854 -5.39 -20.93 19.92
C ILE A 854 -6.49 -21.93 20.33
N HIS A 855 -7.30 -21.55 21.32
CA HIS A 855 -8.34 -22.43 21.84
C HIS A 855 -9.57 -22.40 20.93
N PRO A 856 -10.18 -23.56 20.61
CA PRO A 856 -11.49 -23.60 19.96
C PRO A 856 -12.55 -22.84 20.77
N GLN A 857 -13.45 -22.13 20.08
CA GLN A 857 -14.55 -21.39 20.69
C GLN A 857 -15.70 -22.31 21.10
N ASP A 858 -16.04 -23.29 20.24
CA ASP A 858 -16.90 -24.43 20.53
C ASP A 858 -16.13 -25.74 20.24
N PRO A 859 -15.34 -26.23 21.22
CA PRO A 859 -14.50 -27.41 21.02
C PRO A 859 -15.30 -28.66 20.60
N ALA A 860 -16.53 -28.81 21.06
CA ALA A 860 -17.35 -29.99 20.78
C ALA A 860 -17.90 -29.95 19.34
N ALA A 861 -18.41 -28.80 18.89
CA ALA A 861 -18.85 -28.63 17.52
C ALA A 861 -17.69 -28.78 16.53
N LEU A 862 -16.56 -28.11 16.79
CA LEU A 862 -15.38 -28.23 15.94
C LEU A 862 -14.85 -29.68 15.89
N ALA A 863 -14.92 -30.44 17.00
CA ALA A 863 -14.56 -31.86 17.00
C ALA A 863 -15.47 -32.71 16.11
N ALA A 864 -16.77 -32.46 16.14
CA ALA A 864 -17.71 -33.15 15.26
C ALA A 864 -17.44 -32.81 13.79
N ASP A 865 -17.16 -31.55 13.48
CA ASP A 865 -16.88 -31.10 12.11
C ASP A 865 -15.59 -31.70 11.56
N VAL A 866 -14.50 -31.69 12.33
CA VAL A 866 -13.22 -32.31 11.92
C VAL A 866 -13.35 -33.83 11.76
N ALA A 867 -14.07 -34.50 12.66
CA ALA A 867 -14.37 -35.93 12.50
C ALA A 867 -15.25 -36.19 11.26
N GLY A 868 -16.12 -35.24 10.89
CA GLY A 868 -16.91 -35.29 9.65
C GLY A 868 -16.06 -35.23 8.37
N GLU A 869 -14.87 -34.64 8.43
CA GLU A 869 -13.86 -34.67 7.36
C GLU A 869 -13.07 -35.99 7.32
N GLY A 870 -13.28 -36.90 8.29
CA GLY A 870 -12.54 -38.16 8.40
C GLY A 870 -11.12 -38.01 8.94
N LEU A 871 -10.82 -36.89 9.62
CA LEU A 871 -9.49 -36.57 10.11
C LEU A 871 -9.31 -36.97 11.59
N THR A 872 -8.13 -37.48 11.93
CA THR A 872 -7.74 -37.83 13.30
C THR A 872 -6.44 -37.14 13.71
N PRO A 873 -6.23 -36.86 15.01
CA PRO A 873 -4.97 -36.30 15.51
C PRO A 873 -3.77 -37.22 15.21
N PRO A 874 -2.71 -36.71 14.55
CA PRO A 874 -1.54 -37.50 14.16
C PRO A 874 -0.62 -37.81 15.35
N VAL A 875 0.18 -38.88 15.24
CA VAL A 875 1.12 -39.33 16.30
C VAL A 875 2.27 -38.32 16.50
N GLU A 876 2.64 -37.61 15.45
CA GLU A 876 3.70 -36.61 15.43
C GLU A 876 3.40 -35.46 16.39
N ILE A 877 2.13 -35.01 16.46
CA ILE A 877 1.71 -33.99 17.43
C ILE A 877 1.70 -34.56 18.85
N TYR A 878 1.28 -35.82 19.05
CA TYR A 878 1.36 -36.47 20.36
C TYR A 878 2.81 -36.48 20.87
N ASP A 879 3.75 -36.95 20.04
CA ASP A 879 5.17 -37.06 20.38
C ASP A 879 5.78 -35.69 20.65
N LEU A 880 5.39 -34.66 19.90
CA LEU A 880 5.83 -33.29 20.15
C LEU A 880 5.32 -32.75 21.49
N LEU A 881 4.04 -32.94 21.81
CA LEU A 881 3.49 -32.49 23.10
C LEU A 881 4.10 -33.26 24.27
N ALA A 882 4.32 -34.57 24.11
CA ALA A 882 5.03 -35.39 25.09
C ALA A 882 6.46 -34.90 25.29
N HIS A 883 7.17 -34.55 24.21
CA HIS A 883 8.50 -33.95 24.27
C HIS A 883 8.49 -32.60 25.00
N TYR A 884 7.60 -31.67 24.61
CA TYR A 884 7.49 -30.36 25.29
C TYR A 884 7.19 -30.51 26.78
N LYS A 885 6.36 -31.48 27.18
CA LYS A 885 6.15 -31.79 28.60
C LYS A 885 7.46 -32.09 29.35
N THR A 886 8.43 -32.76 28.71
CA THR A 886 9.74 -33.07 29.33
C THR A 886 10.64 -31.84 29.52
N LEU A 887 10.34 -30.73 28.84
CA LEU A 887 11.12 -29.49 28.91
C LEU A 887 10.72 -28.59 30.08
N VAL A 888 9.65 -28.92 30.81
CA VAL A 888 9.16 -28.09 31.92
C VAL A 888 10.24 -27.99 33.01
N PRO A 889 10.66 -26.78 33.43
CA PRO A 889 11.62 -26.62 34.50
C PRO A 889 11.09 -27.22 35.81
N ALA A 890 11.81 -28.17 36.41
CA ALA A 890 11.29 -28.95 37.53
C ALA A 890 11.07 -28.14 38.83
N ASP A 891 11.84 -27.07 39.03
CA ASP A 891 11.82 -26.25 40.24
C ASP A 891 12.25 -24.80 39.94
N ASN A 892 12.29 -23.95 40.98
CA ASN A 892 12.69 -22.55 40.84
C ASN A 892 14.14 -22.40 40.33
N ALA A 893 15.06 -23.27 40.76
CA ALA A 893 16.46 -23.18 40.36
C ALA A 893 16.64 -23.51 38.87
N ALA A 894 15.93 -24.54 38.38
CA ALA A 894 15.87 -24.89 36.97
C ALA A 894 15.23 -23.76 36.13
N TYR A 895 14.15 -23.15 36.63
CA TYR A 895 13.51 -22.01 35.98
C TYR A 895 14.43 -20.78 35.90
N GLN A 896 15.12 -20.44 36.99
CA GLN A 896 16.10 -19.35 37.02
C GLN A 896 17.26 -19.62 36.05
N ALA A 897 17.77 -20.86 36.02
CA ALA A 897 18.81 -21.27 35.08
C ALA A 897 18.35 -21.15 33.62
N TRP A 898 17.10 -21.55 33.33
CA TRP A 898 16.51 -21.39 32.01
C TRP A 898 16.33 -19.91 31.64
N CYS A 899 15.84 -19.07 32.55
CA CYS A 899 15.72 -17.63 32.33
C CYS A 899 17.09 -16.98 32.03
N GLN A 900 18.14 -17.35 32.79
CA GLN A 900 19.51 -16.90 32.54
C GLN A 900 20.02 -17.34 31.18
N TYR A 901 19.70 -18.56 30.77
CA TYR A 901 20.03 -19.07 29.44
C TYR A 901 19.32 -18.28 28.34
N TRP A 902 18.00 -18.13 28.42
CA TRP A 902 17.17 -17.42 27.44
C TRP A 902 17.56 -15.94 27.30
N TYR A 903 17.54 -15.17 28.39
CA TYR A 903 17.79 -13.73 28.35
C TYR A 903 19.30 -13.38 28.34
N GLY A 904 20.18 -14.34 28.61
CA GLY A 904 21.61 -14.11 28.88
C GLY A 904 21.86 -13.38 30.20
N ARG A 905 20.81 -13.21 31.02
CA ARG A 905 20.78 -12.46 32.28
C ARG A 905 19.50 -12.80 33.07
N GLU A 906 19.38 -12.25 34.28
CA GLU A 906 18.10 -12.18 34.99
C GLU A 906 17.06 -11.32 34.20
N PRO A 907 15.81 -11.80 34.03
CA PRO A 907 14.73 -11.04 33.39
C PRO A 907 14.39 -9.76 34.17
N ARG A 908 13.92 -8.73 33.46
CA ARG A 908 13.65 -7.41 34.05
C ARG A 908 12.21 -6.96 33.90
N ILE A 909 11.72 -6.22 34.90
CA ILE A 909 10.36 -5.65 34.86
C ILE A 909 10.22 -4.54 33.81
N SER A 910 11.33 -3.89 33.44
CA SER A 910 11.42 -2.97 32.32
C SER A 910 11.56 -3.68 30.96
N GLY A 911 11.59 -5.02 30.96
CA GLY A 911 11.65 -5.87 29.78
C GLY A 911 10.45 -5.73 28.86
N PHE A 912 10.59 -6.29 27.65
CA PHE A 912 9.57 -6.25 26.61
C PHE A 912 8.73 -7.54 26.60
N GLY A 913 7.44 -7.42 26.24
CA GLY A 913 6.53 -8.57 26.12
C GLY A 913 6.45 -9.39 27.41
N VAL A 914 6.67 -10.70 27.29
CA VAL A 914 6.52 -11.66 28.39
C VAL A 914 7.65 -11.62 29.45
N GLU A 915 8.76 -10.91 29.21
CA GLU A 915 9.88 -10.80 30.18
C GLU A 915 9.42 -10.26 31.54
N ARG A 916 8.38 -9.41 31.55
CA ARG A 916 7.79 -8.84 32.77
C ARG A 916 7.13 -9.90 33.64
N GLU A 917 6.44 -10.86 33.03
CA GLU A 917 5.88 -12.01 33.76
C GLU A 917 7.00 -12.90 34.29
N LYS A 918 8.04 -13.13 33.46
CA LYS A 918 9.19 -13.93 33.89
C LYS A 918 9.94 -13.32 35.07
N THR A 919 10.02 -11.99 35.13
CA THR A 919 10.62 -11.28 36.27
C THR A 919 9.88 -11.55 37.57
N ARG A 920 8.54 -11.56 37.55
CA ARG A 920 7.73 -11.86 38.74
C ARG A 920 8.01 -13.28 39.25
N GLN A 921 8.09 -14.22 38.31
CA GLN A 921 8.32 -15.64 38.55
C GLN A 921 9.77 -15.99 38.95
N TYR A 922 10.74 -15.11 38.68
CA TYR A 922 12.17 -15.35 38.89
C TYR A 922 12.58 -15.23 40.37
N ASP A 923 12.34 -14.09 41.03
CA ASP A 923 12.59 -13.85 42.45
C ASP A 923 11.70 -12.70 42.97
N THR A 924 11.23 -12.79 44.21
CA THR A 924 10.46 -11.72 44.87
C THR A 924 11.31 -10.54 45.33
N THR A 925 12.63 -10.66 45.51
CA THR A 925 13.43 -9.55 46.03
C THR A 925 13.75 -8.45 45.01
N SER A 926 13.83 -8.77 43.72
CA SER A 926 14.14 -7.82 42.64
C SER A 926 12.93 -7.00 42.17
N TYR A 927 11.71 -7.57 42.18
CA TYR A 927 10.48 -6.89 41.73
C TYR A 927 10.12 -5.62 42.53
N TRP A 928 10.36 -5.63 43.85
CA TRP A 928 9.96 -4.54 44.74
C TRP A 928 11.02 -3.44 44.91
N GLN A 929 12.25 -3.64 44.44
CA GLN A 929 13.33 -2.66 44.58
C GLN A 929 13.37 -1.62 43.46
N ASP A 930 12.96 -1.97 42.23
CA ASP A 930 13.08 -1.08 41.06
C ASP A 930 11.89 -0.14 40.81
N ASN A 931 10.74 -0.35 41.46
CA ASN A 931 9.53 0.46 41.25
C ASN A 931 9.30 1.58 42.28
N GLY A 932 10.22 1.77 43.25
CA GLY A 932 10.09 2.82 44.28
C GLY A 932 8.94 2.61 45.29
N TRP A 933 8.26 1.46 45.25
CA TRP A 933 7.26 1.06 46.23
C TRP A 933 7.91 0.24 47.34
N GLU A 934 8.02 0.82 48.53
CA GLU A 934 8.43 0.09 49.73
C GLU A 934 7.40 -1.02 50.02
N TYR A 935 7.88 -2.26 50.18
CA TYR A 935 7.07 -3.43 50.52
C TYR A 935 6.34 -3.19 51.86
N SER A 936 5.05 -2.80 51.80
CA SER A 936 4.19 -2.73 52.97
C SER A 936 3.69 -4.15 53.26
N GLY A 937 4.44 -4.90 54.07
CA GLY A 937 4.23 -6.33 54.36
C GLY A 937 2.89 -6.73 55.01
N THR A 938 1.76 -6.41 54.37
CA THR A 938 0.40 -6.74 54.78
C THR A 938 -0.54 -6.98 53.59
N ASP A 939 -0.07 -7.62 52.51
CA ASP A 939 -0.98 -8.28 51.56
C ASP A 939 -1.01 -9.80 51.84
N PRO A 940 -2.12 -10.39 52.32
CA PRO A 940 -2.13 -11.71 52.96
C PRO A 940 -2.04 -12.94 52.04
N ALA A 941 -1.64 -12.83 50.78
CA ALA A 941 -1.46 -13.98 49.90
C ALA A 941 -0.46 -13.67 48.79
N GLN A 942 0.67 -14.40 48.77
CA GLN A 942 1.33 -14.71 47.51
C GLN A 942 0.28 -15.36 46.61
N ALA A 943 -0.20 -14.64 45.59
CA ALA A 943 -1.13 -15.23 44.62
C ALA A 943 -0.46 -16.47 44.01
N ASP A 944 -1.19 -17.57 43.94
CA ASP A 944 -0.65 -18.84 43.43
C ASP A 944 -0.01 -18.63 42.05
N GLY A 945 1.26 -19.00 41.92
CA GLY A 945 2.05 -18.88 40.69
C GLY A 945 2.96 -17.65 40.58
N GLU A 946 2.88 -16.65 41.47
CA GLU A 946 3.74 -15.44 41.36
C GLU A 946 5.24 -15.75 41.37
N ILE A 947 5.67 -16.78 42.10
CA ILE A 947 7.02 -17.37 41.98
C ILE A 947 6.89 -18.72 41.28
N TYR A 948 7.79 -19.02 40.34
CA TYR A 948 7.85 -20.34 39.73
C TYR A 948 8.46 -21.35 40.71
N LEU A 949 7.66 -22.31 41.18
CA LEU A 949 8.03 -23.35 42.15
C LEU A 949 7.70 -24.74 41.57
N GLU A 950 8.04 -25.81 42.30
CA GLU A 950 7.71 -27.20 41.93
C GLU A 950 6.21 -27.42 41.72
N ALA A 951 5.36 -26.74 42.51
CA ALA A 951 3.91 -26.77 42.31
C ALA A 951 3.47 -26.08 41.00
N SER A 952 4.25 -25.09 40.52
CA SER A 952 4.03 -24.48 39.21
C SER A 952 4.45 -25.43 38.09
N ALA A 953 5.59 -26.11 38.23
CA ALA A 953 6.05 -27.13 37.29
C ALA A 953 5.01 -28.24 37.12
N ALA A 954 4.51 -28.80 38.23
CA ALA A 954 3.46 -29.83 38.21
C ALA A 954 2.19 -29.35 37.48
N ARG A 955 1.72 -28.11 37.73
CA ARG A 955 0.57 -27.56 37.01
C ARG A 955 0.80 -27.41 35.50
N VAL A 956 2.00 -27.02 35.10
CA VAL A 956 2.36 -26.91 33.68
C VAL A 956 2.38 -28.29 33.03
N GLU A 957 2.99 -29.29 33.69
CA GLU A 957 2.99 -30.67 33.23
C GLU A 957 1.59 -31.27 33.14
N ASP A 958 0.76 -31.03 34.16
CA ASP A 958 -0.65 -31.44 34.20
C ASP A 958 -1.41 -30.79 33.03
N ARG A 959 -1.18 -29.51 32.77
CA ARG A 959 -1.85 -28.81 31.67
C ARG A 959 -1.49 -29.38 30.30
N VAL A 960 -0.24 -29.75 30.07
CA VAL A 960 0.15 -30.45 28.83
C VAL A 960 -0.48 -31.84 28.77
N GLN A 961 -0.53 -32.56 29.90
CA GLN A 961 -1.18 -33.88 29.96
C GLN A 961 -2.68 -33.80 29.68
N GLU A 962 -3.39 -32.80 30.21
CA GLU A 962 -4.81 -32.57 29.94
C GLU A 962 -5.09 -32.38 28.45
N LEU A 963 -4.21 -31.66 27.75
CA LEU A 963 -4.32 -31.48 26.29
C LEU A 963 -4.07 -32.81 25.57
N ILE A 964 -3.07 -33.58 25.99
CA ILE A 964 -2.83 -34.92 25.44
C ILE A 964 -4.05 -35.81 25.66
N ASP A 965 -4.60 -35.88 26.87
CA ASP A 965 -5.75 -36.72 27.20
C ASP A 965 -7.03 -36.26 26.47
N LEU A 966 -7.19 -34.95 26.23
CA LEU A 966 -8.32 -34.38 25.50
C LEU A 966 -8.35 -34.82 24.04
N TYR A 967 -7.19 -34.84 23.37
CA TYR A 967 -7.10 -35.15 21.94
C TYR A 967 -6.70 -36.60 21.63
N TYR A 968 -6.10 -37.29 22.60
CA TYR A 968 -5.61 -38.67 22.49
C TYR A 968 -6.14 -39.51 23.66
N PRO A 969 -7.48 -39.66 23.79
CA PRO A 969 -8.10 -40.34 24.93
C PRO A 969 -7.72 -41.82 25.03
N ASP A 970 -7.33 -42.43 23.91
CA ASP A 970 -6.88 -43.83 23.82
C ASP A 970 -5.36 -43.99 23.98
N GLY A 971 -4.65 -42.90 24.31
CA GLY A 971 -3.19 -42.86 24.41
C GLY A 971 -2.49 -42.56 23.08
N ARG A 972 -1.16 -42.75 23.05
CA ARG A 972 -0.33 -42.51 21.85
C ARG A 972 -0.90 -43.29 20.65
N PRO A 973 -1.26 -42.63 19.53
CA PRO A 973 -1.64 -43.35 18.33
C PRO A 973 -0.52 -44.29 17.90
N VAL A 974 -0.87 -45.50 17.47
CA VAL A 974 0.10 -46.38 16.81
C VAL A 974 0.14 -45.92 15.36
N PRO A 975 1.30 -45.48 14.83
CA PRO A 975 1.39 -45.17 13.42
C PRO A 975 0.98 -46.40 12.61
N ASP A 976 0.25 -46.19 11.51
CA ASP A 976 0.05 -47.23 10.50
C ASP A 976 1.43 -47.55 9.89
N ASN A 977 2.17 -48.47 10.53
CA ASN A 977 3.41 -49.02 9.99
C ASN A 977 3.03 -50.16 9.04
N ASP A 978 2.17 -49.94 8.06
CA ASP A 978 1.93 -50.92 7.00
C ASP A 978 2.85 -50.66 5.79
N PHE A 979 2.96 -51.64 4.91
CA PHE A 979 3.86 -51.57 3.78
C PHE A 979 3.49 -50.43 2.83
N ALA A 980 2.20 -50.13 2.70
CA ALA A 980 1.70 -49.06 1.84
C ALA A 980 2.11 -47.68 2.34
N ALA A 981 2.01 -47.44 3.65
CA ALA A 981 2.49 -46.23 4.29
C ALA A 981 4.01 -46.09 4.20
N TRP A 982 4.75 -47.19 4.36
CA TRP A 982 6.21 -47.19 4.23
C TRP A 982 6.68 -46.87 2.80
N ILE A 983 6.14 -47.54 1.77
CA ILE A 983 6.61 -47.35 0.39
C ILE A 983 6.23 -45.98 -0.18
N ALA A 984 5.17 -45.35 0.33
CA ALA A 984 4.76 -44.00 -0.05
C ALA A 984 5.80 -42.92 0.31
N GLY A 985 6.73 -43.23 1.24
CA GLY A 985 7.82 -42.33 1.63
C GLY A 985 8.97 -42.23 0.62
N PHE A 986 8.96 -42.99 -0.48
CA PHE A 986 10.07 -43.07 -1.45
C PHE A 986 9.62 -42.70 -2.87
N ASP A 987 10.49 -42.00 -3.61
CA ASP A 987 10.25 -41.65 -5.02
C ASP A 987 10.65 -42.81 -5.95
N VAL A 988 9.80 -43.83 -6.01
CA VAL A 988 9.98 -45.04 -6.84
C VAL A 988 9.14 -45.01 -8.13
N GLY A 989 8.59 -43.84 -8.48
CA GLY A 989 7.66 -43.69 -9.60
C GLY A 989 6.40 -44.55 -9.42
N GLY A 990 6.04 -45.33 -10.46
CA GLY A 990 4.86 -46.22 -10.43
C GLY A 990 5.10 -47.60 -9.81
N ALA A 991 6.32 -47.88 -9.33
CA ALA A 991 6.76 -49.21 -8.89
C ALA A 991 6.60 -49.39 -7.37
N THR A 992 5.38 -49.18 -6.85
CA THR A 992 5.07 -49.20 -5.41
C THR A 992 4.59 -50.56 -4.91
N GLY A 993 4.51 -51.58 -5.78
CA GLY A 993 4.06 -52.92 -5.41
C GLY A 993 5.05 -53.65 -4.51
N PHE A 994 4.55 -54.58 -3.69
CA PHE A 994 5.36 -55.35 -2.72
C PHE A 994 6.53 -56.13 -3.34
N ASN A 995 6.38 -56.57 -4.60
CA ASN A 995 7.41 -57.30 -5.33
C ASN A 995 8.04 -56.49 -6.47
N ASP A 996 7.75 -55.19 -6.54
CA ASP A 996 8.41 -54.32 -7.51
C ASP A 996 9.86 -54.06 -7.07
N ASP A 997 10.72 -53.80 -8.05
CA ASP A 997 12.17 -53.60 -7.90
C ASP A 997 12.53 -52.34 -8.73
N PRO A 998 12.39 -51.13 -8.13
CA PRO A 998 12.49 -49.86 -8.86
C PRO A 998 13.91 -49.55 -9.34
N ASP A 999 14.92 -49.95 -8.56
CA ASP A 999 16.32 -49.66 -8.81
C ASP A 999 17.04 -50.77 -9.60
N GLY A 1000 16.40 -51.93 -9.76
CA GLY A 1000 16.85 -53.05 -10.56
C GLY A 1000 17.98 -53.86 -9.93
N ASP A 1001 18.13 -53.82 -8.61
CA ASP A 1001 19.18 -54.55 -7.89
C ASP A 1001 18.84 -56.04 -7.63
N GLY A 1002 17.59 -56.43 -7.90
CA GLY A 1002 17.07 -57.79 -7.73
C GLY A 1002 16.41 -58.03 -6.36
N ILE A 1003 16.20 -57.00 -5.54
CA ILE A 1003 15.55 -57.04 -4.24
C ILE A 1003 14.21 -56.30 -4.36
N GLY A 1004 13.10 -56.99 -4.10
CA GLY A 1004 11.78 -56.36 -4.16
C GLY A 1004 11.51 -55.47 -2.93
N ASN A 1005 10.70 -54.43 -3.11
CA ASN A 1005 10.33 -53.44 -2.07
C ASN A 1005 9.96 -54.06 -0.72
N GLY A 1006 9.23 -55.18 -0.69
CA GLY A 1006 8.85 -55.86 0.54
C GLY A 1006 10.05 -56.40 1.34
N LEU A 1007 11.06 -56.92 0.63
CA LEU A 1007 12.30 -57.38 1.26
C LEU A 1007 13.18 -56.20 1.70
N GLU A 1008 13.13 -55.07 0.99
CA GLU A 1008 13.78 -53.83 1.38
C GLU A 1008 13.16 -53.18 2.60
N ASN A 1009 11.83 -53.21 2.72
CA ASN A 1009 11.14 -52.83 3.95
C ASN A 1009 11.68 -53.63 5.15
N PHE A 1010 11.85 -54.93 4.97
CA PHE A 1010 12.37 -55.79 6.02
C PHE A 1010 13.87 -55.54 6.31
N PHE A 1011 14.68 -55.26 5.29
CA PHE A 1011 16.11 -54.95 5.44
C PHE A 1011 16.36 -53.52 5.94
N GLY A 1012 15.41 -52.60 5.76
CA GLY A 1012 15.56 -51.18 6.05
C GLY A 1012 16.41 -50.46 5.00
N THR A 1013 16.38 -50.93 3.75
CA THR A 1013 17.09 -50.32 2.62
C THR A 1013 16.18 -49.37 1.84
N ASP A 1014 16.77 -48.41 1.12
CA ASP A 1014 16.06 -47.41 0.33
C ASP A 1014 15.70 -47.99 -1.05
N PRO A 1015 14.40 -48.15 -1.37
CA PRO A 1015 13.96 -48.78 -2.62
C PRO A 1015 14.20 -47.98 -3.89
N SER A 1016 14.71 -46.76 -3.77
CA SER A 1016 15.19 -45.97 -4.91
C SER A 1016 16.69 -46.14 -5.18
N ALA A 1017 17.41 -46.89 -4.33
CA ALA A 1017 18.86 -46.93 -4.33
C ALA A 1017 19.46 -48.33 -4.12
N ALA A 1018 20.09 -48.84 -5.19
CA ALA A 1018 20.64 -50.20 -5.23
C ALA A 1018 21.46 -50.57 -3.99
N SER A 1019 21.05 -51.66 -3.35
CA SER A 1019 21.69 -52.23 -2.18
C SER A 1019 22.29 -53.61 -2.50
N LYS A 1020 23.05 -54.16 -1.55
CA LYS A 1020 23.54 -55.55 -1.68
C LYS A 1020 22.61 -56.56 -1.03
N GLY A 1021 21.67 -56.11 -0.19
CA GLY A 1021 20.79 -56.91 0.67
C GLY A 1021 21.51 -57.86 1.63
N ILE A 1022 22.11 -58.91 1.07
CA ILE A 1022 22.79 -60.00 1.75
C ILE A 1022 24.30 -59.91 1.50
N THR A 1023 25.07 -59.98 2.58
CA THR A 1023 26.52 -60.16 2.54
C THR A 1023 26.86 -61.63 2.79
N PRO A 1024 27.39 -62.36 1.79
CA PRO A 1024 27.84 -63.74 1.97
C PRO A 1024 28.97 -63.82 3.00
N GLY A 1025 28.91 -64.79 3.91
CA GLY A 1025 29.99 -65.05 4.87
C GLY A 1025 30.79 -66.33 4.53
N GLU A 1026 31.39 -66.93 5.56
CA GLU A 1026 32.35 -68.03 5.40
C GLU A 1026 31.72 -69.40 5.68
N ARG A 1027 32.22 -70.42 4.96
CA ARG A 1027 31.90 -71.83 5.25
C ARG A 1027 32.88 -72.37 6.29
N SER A 1028 32.34 -72.99 7.35
CA SER A 1028 33.15 -73.70 8.36
C SER A 1028 32.64 -75.13 8.54
N GLY A 1029 33.31 -76.09 7.88
CA GLY A 1029 32.90 -77.49 7.89
C GLY A 1029 31.51 -77.69 7.28
N ASN A 1030 30.54 -78.04 8.13
CA ASN A 1030 29.14 -78.30 7.77
C ASN A 1030 28.23 -77.08 7.99
N THR A 1031 28.77 -75.93 8.37
CA THR A 1031 27.99 -74.69 8.50
C THR A 1031 28.38 -73.68 7.43
N PHE A 1032 27.41 -72.87 7.04
CA PHE A 1032 27.58 -71.69 6.20
C PHE A 1032 26.87 -70.52 6.88
N THR A 1033 27.61 -69.43 7.12
CA THR A 1033 27.09 -68.25 7.80
C THR A 1033 27.07 -67.06 6.85
N PHE A 1034 26.01 -66.25 6.88
CA PHE A 1034 25.88 -65.01 6.11
C PHE A 1034 25.18 -63.94 6.94
N THR A 1035 25.23 -62.69 6.50
CA THR A 1035 24.57 -61.55 7.17
C THR A 1035 23.70 -60.76 6.23
N HIS A 1036 22.66 -60.09 6.73
CA HIS A 1036 21.88 -59.09 6.01
C HIS A 1036 21.47 -57.96 6.97
N ALA A 1037 21.08 -56.81 6.41
CA ALA A 1037 20.52 -55.71 7.19
C ALA A 1037 19.13 -56.07 7.74
N GLN A 1038 18.70 -55.42 8.81
CA GLN A 1038 17.37 -55.60 9.35
C GLN A 1038 16.81 -54.25 9.83
N ASN A 1039 15.62 -53.92 9.33
CA ASN A 1039 14.83 -52.80 9.81
C ASN A 1039 14.45 -53.04 11.28
N ALA A 1040 14.62 -52.01 12.12
CA ALA A 1040 14.26 -52.06 13.53
C ALA A 1040 12.75 -52.18 13.74
N ASP A 1041 11.95 -51.70 12.78
CA ASP A 1041 10.49 -51.73 12.83
C ASP A 1041 9.91 -52.01 11.42
N PRO A 1042 10.03 -53.25 10.89
CA PRO A 1042 9.44 -53.62 9.60
C PRO A 1042 7.93 -53.40 9.60
N ALA A 1043 7.35 -53.16 8.42
CA ALA A 1043 5.92 -52.95 8.31
C ALA A 1043 5.13 -54.15 8.89
N THR A 1044 4.07 -53.85 9.64
CA THR A 1044 3.22 -54.74 10.42
C THR A 1044 2.49 -55.80 9.59
N ASP A 1045 2.27 -55.54 8.31
CA ASP A 1045 1.75 -56.48 7.32
C ASP A 1045 2.85 -57.25 6.58
N VAL A 1046 4.13 -57.08 6.94
CA VAL A 1046 5.26 -57.83 6.37
C VAL A 1046 5.69 -58.95 7.32
N SER A 1047 5.70 -60.19 6.81
CA SER A 1047 6.06 -61.36 7.60
C SER A 1047 7.53 -61.37 8.01
N ALA A 1048 7.86 -62.08 9.10
CA ALA A 1048 9.23 -62.46 9.41
C ALA A 1048 9.91 -63.18 8.21
N PRO A 1049 11.24 -63.10 8.07
CA PRO A 1049 11.95 -63.64 6.92
C PRO A 1049 11.94 -65.16 6.97
N ALA A 1050 11.61 -65.78 5.85
CA ALA A 1050 11.74 -67.21 5.64
C ALA A 1050 13.06 -67.50 4.90
N TYR A 1051 13.79 -68.50 5.39
CA TYR A 1051 15.03 -68.97 4.78
C TYR A 1051 14.78 -70.31 4.09
N ALA A 1052 15.16 -70.39 2.81
CA ALA A 1052 15.11 -71.61 2.04
C ALA A 1052 16.49 -71.93 1.46
N TRP A 1053 16.74 -73.20 1.18
CA TRP A 1053 18.01 -73.67 0.66
C TRP A 1053 17.84 -74.48 -0.62
N SER A 1054 18.84 -74.45 -1.49
CA SER A 1054 18.90 -75.24 -2.72
C SER A 1054 20.33 -75.71 -2.98
N THR A 1055 20.48 -76.79 -3.75
CA THR A 1055 21.79 -77.24 -4.26
C THR A 1055 21.99 -77.00 -5.76
N ASP A 1056 20.92 -76.60 -6.45
CA ASP A 1056 20.84 -76.50 -7.91
C ASP A 1056 20.31 -75.14 -8.40
N LEU A 1057 20.06 -74.17 -7.50
CA LEU A 1057 19.44 -72.86 -7.75
C LEU A 1057 17.98 -72.89 -8.26
N VAL A 1058 17.38 -74.06 -8.40
CA VAL A 1058 16.04 -74.21 -8.98
C VAL A 1058 15.05 -74.72 -7.94
N SER A 1059 15.43 -75.77 -7.22
CA SER A 1059 14.58 -76.44 -6.25
C SER A 1059 14.91 -75.94 -4.85
N TYR A 1060 14.14 -74.98 -4.35
CA TYR A 1060 14.28 -74.47 -2.99
C TYR A 1060 13.48 -75.30 -1.99
N HIS A 1061 14.09 -75.56 -0.84
CA HIS A 1061 13.56 -76.34 0.26
C HIS A 1061 13.52 -75.49 1.52
N ALA A 1062 12.45 -75.60 2.29
CA ALA A 1062 12.30 -74.85 3.54
C ALA A 1062 13.35 -75.28 4.59
N ASP A 1063 13.54 -74.42 5.59
CA ASP A 1063 14.29 -74.73 6.80
C ASP A 1063 13.91 -76.09 7.40
N GLY A 1064 14.90 -76.91 7.74
CA GLY A 1064 14.76 -78.25 8.30
C GLY A 1064 14.33 -79.34 7.30
N ALA A 1065 14.02 -79.00 6.04
CA ALA A 1065 13.65 -79.98 5.02
C ALA A 1065 14.87 -80.83 4.60
N THR A 1066 14.60 -82.06 4.14
CA THR A 1066 15.63 -83.01 3.67
C THR A 1066 15.43 -83.32 2.20
N SER A 1067 16.49 -83.17 1.39
CA SER A 1067 16.48 -83.47 -0.05
C SER A 1067 17.84 -84.03 -0.48
N GLY A 1068 17.85 -85.10 -1.27
CA GLY A 1068 19.09 -85.73 -1.74
C GLY A 1068 20.02 -86.24 -0.63
N GLY A 1069 19.51 -86.46 0.58
CA GLY A 1069 20.33 -86.85 1.75
C GLY A 1069 20.99 -85.68 2.49
N THR A 1070 20.68 -84.44 2.11
CA THR A 1070 21.10 -83.19 2.75
C THR A 1070 19.91 -82.61 3.53
N THR A 1071 20.13 -82.22 4.78
CA THR A 1071 19.17 -81.45 5.59
C THR A 1071 19.84 -80.15 6.01
N VAL A 1072 19.19 -79.00 5.84
CA VAL A 1072 19.75 -77.70 6.26
C VAL A 1072 18.83 -77.08 7.30
N ASN A 1073 19.40 -76.70 8.44
CA ASN A 1073 18.70 -75.97 9.49
C ASN A 1073 19.27 -74.56 9.63
N PHE A 1074 18.44 -73.54 9.65
CA PHE A 1074 18.86 -72.15 9.82
C PHE A 1074 18.72 -71.72 11.29
N SER A 1075 19.77 -71.10 11.83
CA SER A 1075 19.71 -70.41 13.11
C SER A 1075 19.97 -68.92 12.90
N VAL A 1076 19.07 -68.08 13.43
CA VAL A 1076 19.09 -66.63 13.25
C VAL A 1076 19.55 -65.95 14.54
N ALA A 1077 20.51 -65.04 14.44
CA ALA A 1077 20.99 -64.19 15.52
C ALA A 1077 20.84 -62.71 15.10
N LEU A 1078 19.90 -62.01 15.75
CA LEU A 1078 19.64 -60.59 15.49
C LEU A 1078 20.76 -59.72 16.07
N ASP A 1079 20.93 -58.51 15.55
CA ASP A 1079 21.89 -57.50 16.01
C ASP A 1079 23.32 -58.02 16.21
N THR A 1080 23.74 -58.95 15.36
CA THR A 1080 25.02 -59.64 15.44
C THR A 1080 25.74 -59.49 14.10
N PRO A 1081 26.98 -58.96 14.05
CA PRO A 1081 27.81 -58.57 15.19
C PRO A 1081 27.50 -57.18 15.78
N THR A 1082 26.63 -56.40 15.13
CA THR A 1082 26.25 -55.03 15.53
C THR A 1082 24.74 -54.83 15.34
N THR A 1083 24.16 -53.87 16.06
CA THR A 1083 22.76 -53.47 15.90
C THR A 1083 22.41 -53.16 14.45
N GLY A 1084 21.25 -53.65 13.98
CA GLY A 1084 20.77 -53.49 12.60
C GLY A 1084 21.32 -54.51 11.59
N THR A 1085 22.07 -55.52 12.05
CA THR A 1085 22.58 -56.61 11.19
C THR A 1085 22.18 -57.98 11.75
N THR A 1086 21.57 -58.82 10.93
CA THR A 1086 21.22 -60.20 11.27
C THR A 1086 22.29 -61.17 10.78
N THR A 1087 22.78 -62.05 11.66
CA THR A 1087 23.61 -63.19 11.27
C THR A 1087 22.76 -64.45 11.17
N VAL A 1088 22.85 -65.16 10.05
CA VAL A 1088 22.13 -66.41 9.81
C VAL A 1088 23.14 -67.52 9.56
N THR A 1089 23.01 -68.63 10.29
CA THR A 1089 23.86 -69.81 10.13
C THR A 1089 23.05 -71.00 9.65
N ALA A 1090 23.33 -71.44 8.43
CA ALA A 1090 22.83 -72.68 7.85
C ALA A 1090 23.71 -73.85 8.34
N THR A 1091 23.12 -74.82 9.05
CA THR A 1091 23.78 -76.03 9.54
C THR A 1091 23.32 -77.24 8.74
N ILE A 1092 24.29 -77.90 8.09
CA ILE A 1092 24.03 -79.02 7.19
C ILE A 1092 24.21 -80.35 7.95
N ALA A 1093 23.17 -81.17 7.96
CA ALA A 1093 23.19 -82.55 8.44
C ALA A 1093 23.08 -83.53 7.26
N GLY A 1094 23.77 -84.67 7.36
CA GLY A 1094 23.81 -85.68 6.30
C GLY A 1094 24.89 -85.42 5.25
N THR A 1095 24.54 -85.52 3.97
CA THR A 1095 25.45 -85.30 2.84
C THR A 1095 25.72 -83.81 2.70
N VAL A 1096 26.99 -83.40 2.68
CA VAL A 1096 27.34 -81.98 2.50
C VAL A 1096 27.52 -81.69 1.00
N PRO A 1097 26.66 -80.87 0.39
CA PRO A 1097 26.74 -80.59 -1.04
C PRO A 1097 27.99 -79.74 -1.36
N ALA A 1098 28.43 -79.80 -2.63
CA ALA A 1098 29.52 -78.97 -3.12
C ALA A 1098 29.15 -77.48 -3.16
N THR A 1099 27.87 -77.19 -3.44
CA THR A 1099 27.27 -75.85 -3.51
C THR A 1099 25.97 -75.83 -2.71
N LEU A 1100 25.76 -74.75 -1.97
CA LEU A 1100 24.51 -74.46 -1.26
C LEU A 1100 24.11 -73.04 -1.59
N TYR A 1101 22.87 -72.86 -2.00
CA TYR A 1101 22.25 -71.57 -2.28
C TYR A 1101 21.20 -71.30 -1.23
N VAL A 1102 21.09 -70.05 -0.80
CA VAL A 1102 20.11 -69.61 0.18
C VAL A 1102 19.24 -68.55 -0.45
N ASN A 1103 17.94 -68.64 -0.20
CA ASN A 1103 16.97 -67.61 -0.55
C ASN A 1103 16.35 -67.07 0.74
N VAL A 1104 16.19 -65.74 0.80
CA VAL A 1104 15.51 -65.02 1.88
C VAL A 1104 14.26 -64.41 1.26
N SER A 1105 13.10 -64.65 1.87
CA SER A 1105 11.83 -64.12 1.37
C SER A 1105 10.95 -63.65 2.51
N VAL A 1106 10.20 -62.58 2.28
CA VAL A 1106 9.10 -62.13 3.13
C VAL A 1106 7.79 -62.19 2.35
N SER A 1107 6.66 -62.08 3.03
CA SER A 1107 5.32 -62.08 2.44
C SER A 1107 4.47 -60.99 3.06
N GLN A 1108 3.58 -60.40 2.26
CA GLN A 1108 2.62 -59.42 2.73
C GLN A 1108 1.34 -60.13 3.21
N ALA A 1109 0.89 -59.80 4.42
CA ALA A 1109 -0.42 -60.18 4.92
C ALA A 1109 -1.51 -59.40 4.15
N PRO A 1110 -2.69 -60.01 3.91
CA PRO A 1110 -3.76 -59.40 3.14
C PRO A 1110 -4.45 -58.23 3.85
#